data_AF-A0A848D4U1-F1
#
_entry.id   AF-A0A848D4U1-F1
#
_cell.length_a   1.000
_cell.length_b   1.000
_cell.length_c   1.000
_cell.angle_alpha   90.00
_cell.angle_beta   90.00
_cell.angle_gamma   90.00
#
_symmetry.space_group_name_H-M   'P 1'
#
loop_
_entity.id
_entity.type
_entity.pdbx_description
1 polymer ?
#
loop_
_entity_poly.entity_id
_entity_poly.type
_entity_poly.pdbx_seq_one_letter_code
_entity_poly.pdbx_strand_id
1 'polypeptide(L)'
;MLSTKIVAMVASVASLAAFAGVGTYTATSANAASTVTSTASATSSGTRDSYTDTVGNATFEAARQKYGLAKDMKDGATLHAFEWSFKTIEENIPDIAKAGYTSIQTEPIVKIKDNRKLGTGNWYLNWYYIYQPTDMAIGNYVVGSEAEFKSMCKKAHEYGLRVIVDSVSNHFTSDFDVIADKWRNKNYFHEDKQISDYNNREDCTQHKLTGLWDLNTQDDTVTQGMADLLKQTVADGADGFRYDAAKHIELPDEVFGKQSNYWNTILKNGAQYQYGEVLEDANVREADYANLFWNSSVAGGGITDSSYGHEVRNGVQHGNLSASHFTQHNKVSEDKTVNWVESHDNFANGEANIPQELSDEWIKYGWAGVTAQKNGMSLFFDRPYKDGGTYGTGGKGTYGNGSGPFTENSKLGDAGSDLWKDPEVVAVNHFRNSMIGENSNVSNCGDDLCLMVERYAGSSAQDGVVVANANGSAKNLAGTSTKLANGTYTDEVTGSTITVSGGTITSGSVNAKAIAAFSNKTRSEKISTAEAYPNKGTIPGTSKKITLRAYQATNTTYTTSDGQSGSYSDGDVIKIGANAKKGDVLKVTVKGTGADGQAITHTYSYAKQGDPTYDPSDGTQSPCDKYCVTYMQKNGYNPDTYIDSEETDYEGGSGVDATGVSISGDGVSNGKVSRDISSGDTSLTLKATVTPSDASQRVTWSSSDDSVAAVSSEGKVSLKKAGTVTITATTSNGKTATVTITVTGEAPKATNVVYAAKPSNWSKIYAYVYVDGSTNNAKWPGVEMTAISGTDTCGQSGYYYDVPDNLASNAKVIFNDGGSQQVPGANQAGISYNGGTVRWSGSGTTIESVTCQTLDVPVSSVAVSGSGVSNGKLSLEKGKSAQLSATVNPSNATNRTVTWSSSNASVASVTGTGYVSAVKAGTATVTASAGGKSASVRVTVTDPSSSQRFSDVPSSAWYASSVDWAASNGVVSGYGDGRFGPADSVSRAQMAGLLYNLAVKEGDAKAVSYKTPKSSSFSDVPVSAWYAKQVSWAAAYGVVSGYGNGRFGPADMVSRGQAAAMLRNFARYRGVSGSSASASFSDVPSGAWYASSVSWVVSNGVASGYGNGKFGPSDVASRAQAVAMLQKLDKLTASPASSSSLSISGDGVSDGKLSLARGGTVQLSAVNVPSGAPTVTWWSDDDAVAVTGTGLVIGVKAGSGVVHVQAGGQSAVLTVTVK
;
A
#
# COMPACT_ATOMS: atom_id res chain seq x y z
N MET A 1 21.57 -27.85 69.79
CA MET A 1 21.34 -29.20 70.35
C MET A 1 21.68 -30.23 69.27
N LEU A 2 22.40 -31.29 69.66
CA LEU A 2 22.81 -32.50 68.92
C LEU A 2 21.63 -33.12 68.13
N SER A 3 21.74 -34.01 67.13
CA SER A 3 22.73 -34.99 66.63
C SER A 3 22.19 -35.39 65.23
N THR A 4 22.91 -35.81 64.17
CA THR A 4 23.65 -37.09 63.98
C THR A 4 24.17 -37.05 62.52
N LYS A 5 25.49 -36.97 62.25
CA LYS A 5 26.43 -37.97 61.63
C LYS A 5 25.95 -38.69 60.33
N ILE A 6 26.72 -38.99 59.26
CA ILE A 6 28.15 -38.89 58.84
C ILE A 6 28.25 -39.35 57.34
N VAL A 7 29.05 -38.66 56.49
CA VAL A 7 30.11 -39.08 55.49
C VAL A 7 29.87 -40.31 54.57
N ALA A 8 30.34 -40.46 53.31
CA ALA A 8 30.85 -39.64 52.18
C ALA A 8 31.16 -40.55 50.95
N MET A 9 31.28 -39.92 49.76
CA MET A 9 32.27 -40.13 48.66
C MET A 9 32.40 -41.44 47.84
N VAL A 10 32.31 -41.25 46.50
CA VAL A 10 33.33 -41.54 45.44
C VAL A 10 33.27 -42.85 44.58
N ALA A 11 33.46 -42.61 43.27
CA ALA A 11 34.15 -43.40 42.21
C ALA A 11 33.40 -44.43 41.33
N SER A 12 33.12 -44.01 40.09
CA SER A 12 33.70 -44.47 38.79
C SER A 12 34.09 -45.96 38.54
N VAL A 13 33.87 -46.41 37.28
CA VAL A 13 34.83 -47.01 36.30
C VAL A 13 34.23 -48.16 35.44
N ALA A 14 34.13 -47.87 34.12
CA ALA A 14 34.49 -48.64 32.91
C ALA A 14 33.83 -49.96 32.41
N SER A 15 33.66 -49.96 31.06
CA SER A 15 34.03 -50.97 30.05
C SER A 15 33.00 -51.98 29.47
N LEU A 16 32.73 -51.77 28.18
CA LEU A 16 32.74 -52.70 27.02
C LEU A 16 32.16 -54.13 27.14
N ALA A 17 31.25 -54.49 26.22
CA ALA A 17 31.54 -55.42 25.12
C ALA A 17 30.34 -55.56 24.15
N ALA A 18 30.67 -55.62 22.86
CA ALA A 18 29.78 -55.86 21.72
C ALA A 18 29.24 -57.30 21.66
N PHE A 19 28.17 -57.55 20.91
CA PHE A 19 28.20 -58.48 19.76
C PHE A 19 26.91 -58.40 18.91
N ALA A 20 27.12 -58.62 17.62
CA ALA A 20 26.21 -58.46 16.49
C ALA A 20 25.09 -59.52 16.39
N GLY A 21 24.09 -59.23 15.56
CA GLY A 21 23.12 -60.23 15.10
C GLY A 21 22.12 -59.68 14.09
N VAL A 22 22.40 -59.93 12.82
CA VAL A 22 21.67 -59.54 11.60
C VAL A 22 20.31 -60.25 11.49
N GLY A 23 19.30 -59.58 10.92
CA GLY A 23 18.03 -60.21 10.51
C GLY A 23 17.19 -59.28 9.63
N THR A 24 17.17 -59.55 8.33
CA THR A 24 16.63 -58.74 7.25
C THR A 24 15.15 -59.05 6.86
N TYR A 25 14.51 -58.06 6.22
CA TYR A 25 13.38 -58.10 5.26
C TYR A 25 11.98 -58.60 5.71
N THR A 26 10.97 -57.73 5.67
CA THR A 26 10.03 -57.58 4.52
C THR A 26 8.90 -56.60 4.85
N ALA A 27 8.47 -55.86 3.82
CA ALA A 27 7.37 -54.91 3.84
C ALA A 27 6.00 -55.61 3.78
N THR A 28 4.98 -55.02 4.41
CA THR A 28 3.65 -54.82 3.81
C THR A 28 2.84 -53.79 4.58
N SER A 29 2.17 -52.95 3.79
CA SER A 29 1.22 -51.87 4.08
C SER A 29 0.04 -52.22 5.01
N ALA A 30 -0.41 -51.24 5.81
CA ALA A 30 -1.82 -50.83 5.87
C ALA A 30 -2.00 -49.54 6.69
N ASN A 31 -2.73 -48.61 6.09
CA ASN A 31 -3.17 -47.32 6.64
C ASN A 31 -4.03 -47.48 7.90
N ALA A 32 -3.79 -46.60 8.89
CA ALA A 32 -4.85 -45.93 9.65
C ALA A 32 -4.23 -44.75 10.41
N ALA A 33 -4.29 -43.57 9.80
CA ALA A 33 -3.98 -42.32 10.48
C ALA A 33 -5.12 -41.97 11.44
N SER A 34 -4.84 -41.99 12.74
CA SER A 34 -5.65 -41.30 13.76
C SER A 34 -4.81 -40.17 14.32
N THR A 35 -5.17 -38.95 13.92
CA THR A 35 -4.63 -37.68 14.41
C THR A 35 -4.94 -37.48 15.89
N VAL A 36 -3.91 -37.60 16.73
CA VAL A 36 -3.95 -37.10 18.11
C VAL A 36 -3.40 -35.68 18.07
N THR A 37 -4.29 -34.69 18.15
CA THR A 37 -3.96 -33.30 18.39
C THR A 37 -3.52 -33.13 19.85
N SER A 38 -2.20 -33.13 20.09
CA SER A 38 -1.64 -32.66 21.35
C SER A 38 -1.69 -31.13 21.38
N THR A 39 -2.55 -30.58 22.23
CA THR A 39 -2.58 -29.17 22.59
C THR A 39 -1.26 -28.80 23.29
N ALA A 40 -0.37 -28.13 22.56
CA ALA A 40 0.82 -27.53 23.15
C ALA A 40 0.38 -26.42 24.12
N SER A 41 0.57 -26.66 25.41
CA SER A 41 0.46 -25.63 26.43
C SER A 41 1.62 -24.66 26.26
N ALA A 42 1.32 -23.35 26.26
CA ALA A 42 2.30 -22.29 26.29
C ALA A 42 3.16 -22.40 27.56
N THR A 43 4.33 -23.02 27.42
CA THR A 43 5.40 -22.95 28.42
C THR A 43 6.09 -21.60 28.27
N SER A 44 6.20 -20.87 29.38
CA SER A 44 7.03 -19.67 29.51
C SER A 44 8.42 -19.90 28.91
N SER A 45 8.77 -19.11 27.89
CA SER A 45 10.10 -19.00 27.32
C SER A 45 11.10 -18.73 28.43
N GLY A 46 11.91 -19.73 28.79
CA GLY A 46 13.22 -19.44 29.36
C GLY A 46 14.04 -18.73 28.30
N THR A 47 14.79 -17.69 28.65
CA THR A 47 15.67 -16.98 27.72
C THR A 47 16.62 -17.96 27.06
N ARG A 48 16.33 -18.32 25.81
CA ARG A 48 17.21 -19.12 24.95
C ARG A 48 18.51 -18.35 24.78
N ASP A 49 19.61 -19.03 24.99
CA ASP A 49 20.95 -18.58 24.61
C ASP A 49 21.33 -19.33 23.34
N SER A 50 21.69 -18.58 22.29
CA SER A 50 22.06 -19.13 20.99
C SER A 50 23.26 -20.09 21.05
N TYR A 51 24.13 -20.01 22.08
CA TYR A 51 25.18 -21.00 22.32
C TYR A 51 24.65 -22.42 22.50
N THR A 52 23.44 -22.58 23.04
CA THR A 52 22.84 -23.89 23.34
C THR A 52 22.71 -24.76 22.08
N ASP A 53 22.48 -24.14 20.93
CA ASP A 53 22.25 -24.83 19.66
C ASP A 53 23.49 -24.88 18.77
N THR A 54 24.55 -24.15 19.14
CA THR A 54 25.72 -23.92 18.29
C THR A 54 27.03 -24.35 18.95
N VAL A 55 27.83 -23.44 19.50
CA VAL A 55 29.14 -23.76 20.09
C VAL A 55 28.95 -24.63 21.33
N GLY A 56 29.58 -25.81 21.31
CA GLY A 56 29.44 -26.81 22.37
C GLY A 56 28.29 -27.81 22.15
N ASN A 57 27.42 -27.57 21.17
CA ASN A 57 26.48 -28.58 20.68
C ASN A 57 27.22 -29.56 19.76
N ALA A 58 27.24 -30.84 20.11
CA ALA A 58 28.04 -31.85 19.39
C ALA A 58 27.65 -32.01 17.90
N THR A 59 26.35 -31.86 17.57
CA THR A 59 25.87 -32.01 16.19
C THR A 59 26.31 -30.81 15.34
N PHE A 60 26.10 -29.61 15.87
CA PHE A 60 26.57 -28.38 15.24
C PHE A 60 28.09 -28.38 15.07
N GLU A 61 28.84 -28.71 16.11
CA GLU A 61 30.31 -28.76 16.07
C GLU A 61 30.82 -29.77 15.04
N ALA A 62 30.19 -30.93 14.92
CA ALA A 62 30.53 -31.91 13.90
C ALA A 62 30.26 -31.37 12.48
N ALA A 63 29.14 -30.69 12.26
CA ALA A 63 28.82 -30.07 10.98
C ALA A 63 29.78 -28.93 10.64
N ARG A 64 30.02 -28.01 11.59
CA ARG A 64 30.98 -26.91 11.48
C ARG A 64 32.37 -27.42 11.11
N GLN A 65 32.87 -28.46 11.81
CA GLN A 65 34.17 -29.07 11.54
C GLN A 65 34.21 -29.75 10.17
N LYS A 66 33.13 -30.43 9.76
CA LYS A 66 33.02 -31.05 8.43
C LYS A 66 33.22 -30.04 7.31
N TYR A 67 32.65 -28.84 7.44
CA TYR A 67 32.74 -27.78 6.44
C TYR A 67 33.92 -26.82 6.68
N GLY A 68 34.74 -27.04 7.71
CA GLY A 68 35.90 -26.19 8.01
C GLY A 68 35.52 -24.78 8.45
N LEU A 69 34.35 -24.58 9.07
CA LEU A 69 33.85 -23.26 9.46
C LEU A 69 34.47 -22.79 10.78
N ALA A 70 34.62 -21.49 10.99
CA ALA A 70 35.25 -20.93 12.19
C ALA A 70 34.42 -21.22 13.45
N LYS A 71 35.11 -21.46 14.57
CA LYS A 71 34.45 -21.69 15.86
C LYS A 71 33.65 -20.48 16.30
N ASP A 72 34.26 -19.31 16.26
CA ASP A 72 33.68 -18.04 16.68
C ASP A 72 33.42 -17.16 15.44
N MET A 73 32.26 -16.48 15.37
CA MET A 73 31.85 -15.70 14.19
C MET A 73 32.85 -14.60 13.82
N LYS A 74 33.50 -13.98 14.82
CA LYS A 74 34.51 -12.94 14.60
C LYS A 74 35.70 -13.37 13.74
N ASP A 75 36.02 -14.68 13.75
CA ASP A 75 37.19 -15.22 13.07
C ASP A 75 36.84 -15.75 11.66
N GLY A 76 35.55 -15.87 11.35
CA GLY A 76 35.07 -16.40 10.08
C GLY A 76 34.73 -15.32 9.07
N ALA A 77 34.41 -15.76 7.84
CA ALA A 77 33.74 -14.95 6.84
C ALA A 77 32.22 -15.03 7.00
N THR A 78 31.54 -13.92 6.78
CA THR A 78 30.08 -13.82 6.79
C THR A 78 29.57 -13.49 5.40
N LEU A 79 28.56 -14.22 4.93
CA LEU A 79 27.83 -13.87 3.71
C LEU A 79 26.72 -12.88 4.06
N HIS A 80 26.78 -11.66 3.54
CA HIS A 80 25.64 -10.76 3.55
C HIS A 80 24.71 -11.13 2.41
N ALA A 81 23.67 -11.89 2.72
CA ALA A 81 22.66 -12.37 1.79
C ALA A 81 21.64 -11.25 1.50
N PHE A 82 22.13 -10.16 0.89
CA PHE A 82 21.42 -8.92 0.70
C PHE A 82 20.12 -9.13 -0.09
N GLU A 83 19.00 -8.85 0.56
CA GLU A 83 17.62 -9.03 0.05
C GLU A 83 17.22 -10.49 -0.28
N TRP A 84 18.00 -11.50 0.11
CA TRP A 84 17.62 -12.89 -0.10
C TRP A 84 16.44 -13.26 0.81
N SER A 85 15.47 -14.01 0.27
CA SER A 85 14.41 -14.56 1.11
C SER A 85 14.94 -15.64 2.05
N PHE A 86 14.28 -15.86 3.19
CA PHE A 86 14.61 -16.96 4.11
C PHE A 86 14.62 -18.31 3.39
N LYS A 87 13.74 -18.49 2.39
CA LYS A 87 13.71 -19.71 1.59
C LYS A 87 14.93 -19.82 0.68
N THR A 88 15.30 -18.73 0.03
CA THR A 88 16.52 -18.63 -0.78
C THR A 88 17.75 -18.98 0.02
N ILE A 89 17.87 -18.42 1.23
CA ILE A 89 18.93 -18.78 2.15
C ILE A 89 18.85 -20.28 2.50
N GLU A 90 17.67 -20.76 2.94
CA GLU A 90 17.46 -22.15 3.35
C GLU A 90 17.90 -23.18 2.28
N GLU A 91 17.59 -22.92 1.02
CA GLU A 91 17.93 -23.78 -0.11
C GLU A 91 19.40 -23.76 -0.47
N ASN A 92 20.08 -22.64 -0.23
CA ASN A 92 21.50 -22.45 -0.53
C ASN A 92 22.42 -22.79 0.65
N ILE A 93 21.91 -23.02 1.86
CA ILE A 93 22.70 -23.36 3.06
C ILE A 93 23.76 -24.46 2.83
N PRO A 94 23.47 -25.57 2.14
CA PRO A 94 24.48 -26.58 1.88
C PRO A 94 25.70 -26.05 1.13
N ASP A 95 25.47 -25.15 0.16
CA ASP A 95 26.53 -24.58 -0.66
C ASP A 95 27.18 -23.37 0.01
N ILE A 96 26.44 -22.59 0.83
CA ILE A 96 27.02 -21.55 1.71
C ILE A 96 28.03 -22.16 2.69
N ALA A 97 27.70 -23.32 3.29
CA ALA A 97 28.61 -24.03 4.18
C ALA A 97 29.84 -24.55 3.42
N LYS A 98 29.66 -25.13 2.23
CA LYS A 98 30.80 -25.53 1.37
C LYS A 98 31.65 -24.34 0.95
N ALA A 99 31.07 -23.15 0.78
CA ALA A 99 31.78 -21.94 0.42
C ALA A 99 32.64 -21.38 1.56
N GLY A 100 32.59 -21.97 2.76
CA GLY A 100 33.44 -21.60 3.88
C GLY A 100 32.95 -20.40 4.70
N TYR A 101 31.72 -19.95 4.49
CA TYR A 101 31.11 -18.93 5.34
C TYR A 101 30.77 -19.53 6.71
N THR A 102 31.09 -18.80 7.78
CA THR A 102 30.77 -19.20 9.15
C THR A 102 29.39 -18.70 9.59
N SER A 103 28.95 -17.60 8.99
CA SER A 103 27.69 -16.95 9.29
C SER A 103 27.04 -16.36 8.05
N ILE A 104 25.72 -16.15 8.15
CA ILE A 104 24.90 -15.49 7.15
C ILE A 104 24.27 -14.28 7.84
N GLN A 105 24.40 -13.11 7.24
CA GLN A 105 23.63 -11.92 7.62
C GLN A 105 22.38 -11.82 6.75
N THR A 106 21.21 -11.73 7.39
CA THR A 106 19.93 -11.42 6.73
C THR A 106 19.65 -9.92 6.78
N GLU A 107 18.74 -9.47 5.93
CA GLU A 107 18.12 -8.14 6.03
C GLU A 107 17.18 -8.01 7.24
N PRO A 108 16.67 -6.79 7.52
CA PRO A 108 15.65 -6.58 8.54
C PRO A 108 14.44 -7.52 8.39
N ILE A 109 14.16 -8.26 9.45
CA ILE A 109 13.16 -9.34 9.44
C ILE A 109 11.78 -8.91 9.92
N VAL A 110 11.63 -7.68 10.41
CA VAL A 110 10.35 -7.20 10.97
C VAL A 110 9.40 -6.75 9.87
N LYS A 111 8.14 -6.49 10.23
CA LYS A 111 7.18 -5.87 9.31
C LYS A 111 7.65 -4.48 8.90
N ILE A 112 7.62 -4.25 7.61
CA ILE A 112 8.05 -3.01 6.97
C ILE A 112 6.89 -2.32 6.26
N LYS A 113 7.13 -1.11 5.78
CA LYS A 113 6.19 -0.41 4.90
C LYS A 113 6.05 -1.16 3.58
N ASP A 114 4.82 -1.58 3.26
CA ASP A 114 4.54 -2.28 2.00
C ASP A 114 4.55 -1.31 0.82
N ASN A 115 5.55 -1.48 -0.06
CA ASN A 115 5.73 -0.63 -1.22
C ASN A 115 5.71 -1.40 -2.56
N ARG A 116 5.23 -2.65 -2.56
CA ARG A 116 5.23 -3.53 -3.76
C ARG A 116 4.56 -2.93 -4.98
N LYS A 117 3.68 -1.94 -4.78
CA LYS A 117 2.97 -1.20 -5.83
C LYS A 117 3.84 -0.26 -6.67
N LEU A 118 5.05 0.08 -6.23
CA LEU A 118 5.94 0.91 -7.05
C LEU A 118 6.72 0.11 -8.08
N GLY A 119 6.83 -1.23 -7.96
CA GLY A 119 7.54 -2.01 -8.98
C GLY A 119 7.73 -3.49 -8.70
N THR A 120 6.76 -4.19 -8.10
CA THR A 120 6.74 -5.67 -8.03
C THR A 120 8.05 -6.33 -7.54
N GLY A 121 8.75 -5.73 -6.57
CA GLY A 121 10.03 -6.26 -6.08
C GLY A 121 11.23 -5.94 -6.97
N ASN A 122 11.13 -4.96 -7.87
CA ASN A 122 12.26 -4.35 -8.56
C ASN A 122 13.19 -3.68 -7.55
N TRP A 123 14.48 -3.88 -7.72
CA TRP A 123 15.52 -3.40 -6.81
C TRP A 123 15.51 -1.88 -6.67
N TYR A 124 15.50 -1.15 -7.79
CA TYR A 124 15.63 0.31 -7.80
C TYR A 124 14.60 1.04 -6.93
N LEU A 125 13.37 0.52 -6.90
CA LEU A 125 12.26 1.19 -6.23
C LEU A 125 12.00 0.69 -4.81
N ASN A 126 12.62 -0.42 -4.39
CA ASN A 126 12.13 -1.17 -3.24
C ASN A 126 13.16 -1.59 -2.19
N TRP A 127 14.47 -1.68 -2.50
CA TRP A 127 15.45 -2.22 -1.54
C TRP A 127 15.39 -1.49 -0.18
N TYR A 128 15.44 -0.15 -0.18
CA TYR A 128 15.48 0.64 1.04
C TYR A 128 14.20 0.60 1.91
N TYR A 129 13.10 -0.01 1.44
CA TYR A 129 11.90 -0.16 2.28
C TYR A 129 12.07 -1.22 3.36
N ILE A 130 13.03 -2.14 3.20
CA ILE A 130 13.33 -3.12 4.24
C ILE A 130 13.85 -2.47 5.52
N TYR A 131 14.45 -1.28 5.40
CA TYR A 131 14.88 -0.43 6.52
C TYR A 131 13.78 0.49 7.07
N GLN A 132 12.50 0.25 6.72
CA GLN A 132 11.37 1.08 7.19
C GLN A 132 10.35 0.26 7.98
N PRO A 133 10.65 -0.09 9.25
CA PRO A 133 9.73 -0.83 10.12
C PRO A 133 8.38 -0.11 10.30
N THR A 134 7.31 -0.90 10.34
CA THR A 134 5.97 -0.45 10.73
C THR A 134 5.48 -1.12 12.01
N ASP A 135 6.04 -2.28 12.35
CA ASP A 135 5.75 -3.05 13.56
C ASP A 135 6.98 -3.91 13.89
N MET A 136 7.08 -4.37 15.14
CA MET A 136 8.14 -5.28 15.60
C MET A 136 7.77 -6.76 15.45
N ALA A 137 6.71 -7.09 14.72
CA ALA A 137 6.39 -8.49 14.40
C ALA A 137 7.34 -9.02 13.31
N ILE A 138 7.80 -10.26 13.43
CA ILE A 138 8.69 -10.89 12.45
C ILE A 138 7.89 -11.31 11.21
N GLY A 139 8.42 -10.96 10.04
CA GLY A 139 7.96 -11.34 8.72
C GLY A 139 7.63 -10.14 7.84
N ASN A 140 8.08 -10.18 6.58
CA ASN A 140 7.73 -9.20 5.57
C ASN A 140 7.78 -9.80 4.14
N TYR A 141 7.36 -9.01 3.15
CA TYR A 141 7.21 -9.46 1.77
C TYR A 141 8.53 -9.71 1.03
N VAL A 142 9.67 -9.28 1.58
CA VAL A 142 10.98 -9.48 0.97
C VAL A 142 11.61 -10.76 1.50
N VAL A 143 11.78 -10.86 2.82
CA VAL A 143 12.48 -11.99 3.42
C VAL A 143 11.57 -13.20 3.68
N GLY A 144 10.26 -13.00 3.84
CA GLY A 144 9.29 -14.06 4.11
C GLY A 144 8.80 -14.09 5.56
N SER A 145 8.18 -15.20 5.97
CA SER A 145 7.49 -15.31 7.27
C SER A 145 8.41 -15.76 8.42
N GLU A 146 7.99 -15.51 9.66
CA GLU A 146 8.68 -16.01 10.88
C GLU A 146 8.83 -17.54 10.91
N ALA A 147 7.87 -18.29 10.33
CA ALA A 147 7.97 -19.75 10.23
C ALA A 147 9.11 -20.18 9.30
N GLU A 148 9.32 -19.44 8.20
CA GLU A 148 10.41 -19.68 7.28
C GLU A 148 11.75 -19.27 7.88
N PHE A 149 11.79 -18.17 8.63
CA PHE A 149 12.96 -17.77 9.42
C PHE A 149 13.42 -18.90 10.36
N LYS A 150 12.48 -19.46 11.15
CA LYS A 150 12.74 -20.62 12.03
C LYS A 150 13.28 -21.83 11.28
N SER A 151 12.69 -22.15 10.14
CA SER A 151 13.13 -23.28 9.30
C SER A 151 14.54 -23.06 8.78
N MET A 152 14.81 -21.86 8.26
CA MET A 152 16.12 -21.46 7.75
C MET A 152 17.19 -21.52 8.83
N CYS A 153 16.96 -20.94 10.02
CA CYS A 153 17.92 -20.98 11.13
C CYS A 153 18.22 -22.42 11.58
N LYS A 154 17.18 -23.25 11.74
CA LYS A 154 17.36 -24.67 12.06
C LYS A 154 18.22 -25.36 11.00
N LYS A 155 17.96 -25.09 9.72
CA LYS A 155 18.73 -25.66 8.62
C LYS A 155 20.19 -25.18 8.64
N ALA A 156 20.43 -23.93 9.02
CA ALA A 156 21.78 -23.37 9.11
C ALA A 156 22.58 -24.09 10.20
N HIS A 157 21.97 -24.32 11.37
CA HIS A 157 22.59 -25.06 12.47
C HIS A 157 22.92 -26.52 12.10
N GLU A 158 22.08 -27.20 11.29
CA GLU A 158 22.38 -28.55 10.76
C GLU A 158 23.68 -28.60 9.93
N TYR A 159 24.09 -27.46 9.35
CA TYR A 159 25.29 -27.32 8.51
C TYR A 159 26.44 -26.57 9.22
N GLY A 160 26.29 -26.26 10.51
CA GLY A 160 27.32 -25.56 11.28
C GLY A 160 27.39 -24.05 11.01
N LEU A 161 26.39 -23.48 10.34
CA LEU A 161 26.26 -22.06 10.03
C LEU A 161 25.47 -21.33 11.11
N ARG A 162 25.76 -20.04 11.28
CA ARG A 162 25.05 -19.14 12.20
C ARG A 162 24.34 -18.03 11.47
N VAL A 163 23.29 -17.48 12.08
CA VAL A 163 22.46 -16.44 11.49
C VAL A 163 22.61 -15.12 12.26
N ILE A 164 23.08 -14.09 11.59
CA ILE A 164 23.12 -12.70 12.05
C ILE A 164 21.90 -12.00 11.44
N VAL A 165 21.09 -11.35 12.28
CA VAL A 165 19.92 -10.58 11.82
C VAL A 165 20.25 -9.11 11.80
N ASP A 166 19.99 -8.44 10.69
CA ASP A 166 19.97 -6.98 10.67
C ASP A 166 18.78 -6.45 11.49
N SER A 167 19.07 -5.61 12.48
CA SER A 167 18.13 -5.06 13.42
C SER A 167 18.06 -3.55 13.26
N VAL A 168 16.95 -3.08 12.69
CA VAL A 168 16.58 -1.66 12.70
C VAL A 168 16.09 -1.29 14.08
N SER A 169 17.05 -0.91 14.93
CA SER A 169 16.83 -0.62 16.35
C SER A 169 16.72 0.88 16.67
N ASN A 170 16.94 1.75 15.69
CA ASN A 170 16.95 3.21 15.86
C ASN A 170 15.59 3.86 15.56
N HIS A 171 14.91 3.44 14.50
CA HIS A 171 13.79 4.19 13.93
C HIS A 171 12.70 3.31 13.35
N PHE A 172 11.57 3.92 13.02
CA PHE A 172 10.50 3.37 12.20
C PHE A 172 10.40 4.14 10.88
N THR A 173 9.58 3.65 9.95
CA THR A 173 9.28 4.34 8.67
C THR A 173 8.96 5.83 8.87
N SER A 174 9.26 6.66 7.87
CA SER A 174 8.93 8.09 7.87
C SER A 174 7.42 8.39 7.85
N ASP A 175 6.60 7.40 7.48
CA ASP A 175 5.15 7.51 7.40
C ASP A 175 4.47 7.07 8.71
N PHE A 176 4.21 8.04 9.59
CA PHE A 176 3.62 7.77 10.91
C PHE A 176 2.27 7.05 10.85
N ASP A 177 1.50 7.28 9.78
CA ASP A 177 0.13 6.80 9.65
C ASP A 177 0.06 5.31 9.26
N VAL A 178 1.19 4.68 8.94
CA VAL A 178 1.24 3.23 8.67
C VAL A 178 1.85 2.42 9.81
N ILE A 179 2.44 3.07 10.83
CA ILE A 179 3.00 2.41 12.02
C ILE A 179 1.88 1.68 12.79
N ALA A 180 2.05 0.43 13.20
CA ALA A 180 1.02 -0.33 13.90
C ALA A 180 0.53 0.38 15.18
N ASP A 181 -0.77 0.25 15.51
CA ASP A 181 -1.40 0.94 16.64
C ASP A 181 -0.66 0.78 17.98
N LYS A 182 -0.01 -0.38 18.19
CA LYS A 182 0.81 -0.67 19.38
C LYS A 182 1.97 0.34 19.52
N TRP A 183 2.56 0.74 18.40
CA TRP A 183 3.76 1.59 18.32
C TRP A 183 3.43 3.04 17.94
N ARG A 184 2.22 3.30 17.41
CA ARG A 184 1.77 4.62 16.94
C ARG A 184 1.41 5.57 18.08
N ASN A 185 2.41 5.87 18.92
CA ASN A 185 2.35 6.84 20.00
C ASN A 185 3.55 7.76 19.87
N LYS A 186 3.31 9.07 19.67
CA LYS A 186 4.40 10.04 19.49
C LYS A 186 5.37 10.10 20.68
N ASN A 187 4.95 9.68 21.87
CA ASN A 187 5.84 9.62 23.04
C ASN A 187 6.90 8.52 22.96
N TYR A 188 6.71 7.52 22.09
CA TYR A 188 7.69 6.48 21.81
C TYR A 188 8.76 6.91 20.82
N PHE A 189 8.69 8.15 20.33
CA PHE A 189 9.63 8.73 19.41
C PHE A 189 10.19 10.03 19.99
N HIS A 190 11.39 10.39 19.57
CA HIS A 190 11.95 11.70 19.85
C HIS A 190 11.18 12.82 19.13
N GLU A 191 11.62 14.06 19.35
CA GLU A 191 11.02 15.23 18.71
C GLU A 191 10.93 15.02 17.19
N ASP A 192 9.83 15.48 16.59
CA ASP A 192 9.61 15.46 15.14
C ASP A 192 10.50 16.50 14.45
N LYS A 193 11.80 16.24 14.46
CA LYS A 193 12.85 17.13 14.03
C LYS A 193 13.90 16.34 13.26
N GLN A 194 14.35 16.90 12.15
CA GLN A 194 15.41 16.33 11.33
C GLN A 194 16.77 16.68 11.92
N ILE A 195 17.73 15.75 11.87
CA ILE A 195 19.14 16.04 12.18
C ILE A 195 19.60 17.23 11.34
N SER A 196 20.13 18.26 12.01
CA SER A 196 20.59 19.49 11.35
C SER A 196 22.11 19.61 11.31
N ASP A 197 22.81 18.99 12.25
CA ASP A 197 24.25 18.96 12.38
C ASP A 197 24.73 17.57 12.79
N TYR A 198 25.27 16.83 11.82
CA TYR A 198 25.82 15.49 12.06
C TYR A 198 27.06 15.51 12.99
N ASN A 199 27.67 16.68 13.22
CA ASN A 199 28.79 16.85 14.14
C ASN A 199 28.36 17.10 15.60
N ASN A 200 27.07 17.21 15.89
CA ASN A 200 26.56 17.31 17.25
C ASN A 200 26.00 15.95 17.72
N ARG A 201 26.54 15.39 18.81
CA ARG A 201 26.10 14.08 19.36
C ARG A 201 24.65 14.06 19.82
N GLU A 202 24.16 15.13 20.43
CA GLU A 202 22.76 15.25 20.82
C GLU A 202 21.87 15.32 19.58
N ASP A 203 22.22 16.18 18.61
CA ASP A 203 21.43 16.31 17.36
C ASP A 203 21.40 14.96 16.60
N CYS A 204 22.53 14.28 16.49
CA CYS A 204 22.66 12.98 15.82
C CYS A 204 21.87 11.84 16.45
N THR A 205 21.64 11.87 17.77
CA THR A 205 21.03 10.75 18.49
C THR A 205 19.60 11.00 18.96
N GLN A 206 19.15 12.25 18.93
CA GLN A 206 17.87 12.64 19.48
C GLN A 206 16.90 13.15 18.40
N HIS A 207 17.25 13.03 17.12
CA HIS A 207 16.46 13.53 16.00
C HIS A 207 16.49 12.58 14.80
N LYS A 208 15.55 12.79 13.87
CA LYS A 208 15.27 11.92 12.73
C LYS A 208 16.44 11.83 11.74
N LEU A 209 16.90 10.62 11.49
CA LEU A 209 17.69 10.27 10.31
C LEU A 209 16.78 10.26 9.08
N THR A 210 17.07 11.09 8.08
CA THR A 210 16.37 11.13 6.77
C THR A 210 14.82 11.12 6.82
N GLY A 211 14.22 11.70 7.87
CA GLY A 211 12.77 11.78 8.09
C GLY A 211 12.14 10.54 8.74
N LEU A 212 12.93 9.51 9.05
CA LEU A 212 12.50 8.29 9.73
C LEU A 212 12.16 8.60 11.19
N TRP A 213 11.08 8.01 11.72
CA TRP A 213 10.65 8.30 13.08
C TRP A 213 11.61 7.69 14.10
N ASP A 214 12.41 8.56 14.73
CA ASP A 214 13.47 8.21 15.66
C ASP A 214 12.90 7.75 17.00
N LEU A 215 13.25 6.53 17.44
CA LEU A 215 12.72 5.94 18.67
C LEU A 215 13.24 6.71 19.88
N ASN A 216 12.35 6.95 20.85
CA ASN A 216 12.74 7.49 22.15
C ASN A 216 13.42 6.38 22.96
N THR A 217 14.71 6.18 22.75
CA THR A 217 15.51 5.10 23.34
C THR A 217 15.71 5.26 24.84
N GLN A 218 15.45 6.43 25.41
CA GLN A 218 15.40 6.65 26.84
C GLN A 218 14.03 6.28 27.46
N ASP A 219 13.02 5.92 26.68
CA ASP A 219 11.75 5.40 27.20
C ASP A 219 11.85 3.90 27.52
N ASP A 220 11.45 3.52 28.73
CA ASP A 220 11.57 2.13 29.21
C ASP A 220 10.62 1.18 28.45
N THR A 221 9.49 1.68 27.94
CA THR A 221 8.53 0.88 27.16
C THR A 221 9.10 0.57 25.78
N VAL A 222 9.72 1.56 25.13
CA VAL A 222 10.43 1.40 23.85
C VAL A 222 11.60 0.43 24.03
N THR A 223 12.42 0.66 25.06
CA THR A 223 13.55 -0.21 25.43
C THR A 223 13.11 -1.65 25.62
N GLN A 224 12.05 -1.89 26.42
CA GLN A 224 11.58 -3.23 26.70
C GLN A 224 10.99 -3.90 25.45
N GLY A 225 10.24 -3.16 24.63
CA GLY A 225 9.66 -3.71 23.42
C GLY A 225 10.71 -4.12 22.38
N MET A 226 11.80 -3.36 22.23
CA MET A 226 12.94 -3.79 21.42
C MET A 226 13.65 -5.01 22.03
N ALA A 227 13.88 -5.01 23.35
CA ALA A 227 14.50 -6.15 24.02
C ALA A 227 13.68 -7.45 23.87
N ASP A 228 12.35 -7.34 23.89
CA ASP A 228 11.45 -8.47 23.66
C ASP A 228 11.55 -9.01 22.23
N LEU A 229 11.61 -8.12 21.23
CA LEU A 229 11.85 -8.51 19.83
C LEU A 229 13.18 -9.27 19.71
N LEU A 230 14.29 -8.72 20.18
CA LEU A 230 15.61 -9.36 20.03
C LEU A 230 15.67 -10.72 20.72
N LYS A 231 15.06 -10.84 21.91
CA LYS A 231 14.94 -12.14 22.60
C LYS A 231 14.07 -13.13 21.85
N GLN A 232 12.99 -12.67 21.21
CA GLN A 232 12.14 -13.51 20.35
C GLN A 232 12.92 -13.97 19.11
N THR A 233 13.68 -13.08 18.48
CA THR A 233 14.51 -13.41 17.31
C THR A 233 15.60 -14.43 17.66
N VAL A 234 16.24 -14.30 18.82
CA VAL A 234 17.15 -15.33 19.36
C VAL A 234 16.39 -16.59 19.71
N ALA A 235 15.18 -16.51 20.28
CA ALA A 235 14.33 -17.69 20.56
C ALA A 235 14.02 -18.46 19.27
N ASP A 236 13.86 -17.76 18.16
CA ASP A 236 13.42 -18.31 16.87
C ASP A 236 14.54 -18.88 16.01
N GLY A 237 15.78 -18.45 16.21
CA GLY A 237 16.90 -19.04 15.48
C GLY A 237 18.19 -18.26 15.49
N ALA A 238 18.12 -16.94 15.65
CA ALA A 238 19.27 -16.06 15.45
C ALA A 238 20.41 -16.33 16.45
N ASP A 239 21.61 -16.14 15.95
CA ASP A 239 22.87 -16.26 16.68
C ASP A 239 23.55 -14.90 16.87
N GLY A 240 23.15 -13.88 16.11
CA GLY A 240 23.75 -12.56 16.19
C GLY A 240 22.89 -11.43 15.65
N PHE A 241 23.36 -10.21 15.86
CA PHE A 241 22.72 -8.99 15.36
C PHE A 241 23.72 -8.04 14.71
N ARG A 242 23.33 -7.46 13.57
CA ARG A 242 23.87 -6.22 13.02
C ARG A 242 22.91 -5.11 13.42
N TYR A 243 23.35 -4.12 14.19
CA TYR A 243 22.49 -3.00 14.57
C TYR A 243 22.62 -1.89 13.54
N ASP A 244 21.55 -1.69 12.77
CA ASP A 244 21.39 -0.61 11.81
C ASP A 244 21.49 0.76 12.49
N ALA A 245 22.17 1.71 11.84
CA ALA A 245 22.27 3.09 12.30
C ALA A 245 22.69 3.22 13.78
N ALA A 246 23.51 2.31 14.31
CA ALA A 246 23.85 2.26 15.74
C ALA A 246 24.50 3.57 16.26
N LYS A 247 25.19 4.31 15.37
CA LYS A 247 25.72 5.67 15.65
C LYS A 247 24.66 6.66 16.13
N HIS A 248 23.40 6.46 15.74
CA HIS A 248 22.26 7.34 16.03
C HIS A 248 21.55 7.01 17.34
N ILE A 249 22.05 6.04 18.12
CA ILE A 249 21.52 5.74 19.46
C ILE A 249 22.56 6.13 20.50
N GLU A 250 22.20 6.96 21.47
CA GLU A 250 23.12 7.45 22.51
C GLU A 250 23.78 6.32 23.31
N LEU A 251 25.05 6.51 23.66
CA LEU A 251 25.77 5.62 24.57
C LEU A 251 25.23 5.77 26.01
N PRO A 252 25.37 4.75 26.89
CA PRO A 252 24.83 4.81 28.25
C PRO A 252 25.31 5.97 29.14
N ASP A 253 26.45 6.58 28.79
CA ASP A 253 27.05 7.73 29.47
C ASP A 253 26.79 9.08 28.77
N GLU A 254 26.11 9.08 27.62
CA GLU A 254 25.61 10.28 26.96
C GLU A 254 24.23 10.65 27.55
N VAL A 255 24.14 11.81 28.21
CA VAL A 255 22.93 12.23 28.93
C VAL A 255 22.37 13.52 28.33
N PHE A 256 21.30 13.38 27.54
CA PHE A 256 20.58 14.48 26.88
C PHE A 256 19.20 14.65 27.54
N GLY A 257 19.18 15.28 28.72
CA GLY A 257 17.97 15.46 29.53
C GLY A 257 17.53 14.22 30.34
N LYS A 258 17.69 13.01 29.80
CA LYS A 258 17.48 11.73 30.51
C LYS A 258 18.61 10.75 30.22
N GLN A 259 18.99 9.94 31.20
CA GLN A 259 19.93 8.85 31.00
C GLN A 259 19.26 7.68 30.27
N SER A 260 19.94 7.13 29.27
CA SER A 260 19.47 5.97 28.50
C SER A 260 19.85 4.64 29.16
N ASN A 261 18.93 3.69 29.17
CA ASN A 261 19.18 2.29 29.52
C ASN A 261 19.07 1.35 28.32
N TYR A 262 18.98 1.90 27.10
CA TYR A 262 18.65 1.16 25.90
C TYR A 262 19.64 0.02 25.63
N TRP A 263 20.90 0.36 25.35
CA TRP A 263 21.97 -0.63 25.09
C TRP A 263 22.18 -1.60 26.25
N ASN A 264 22.10 -1.13 27.50
CA ASN A 264 22.23 -1.97 28.71
C ASN A 264 21.16 -3.07 28.82
N THR A 265 20.04 -2.88 28.11
CA THR A 265 18.88 -3.78 28.13
C THR A 265 18.82 -4.62 26.86
N ILE A 266 18.89 -3.99 25.69
CA ILE A 266 18.66 -4.69 24.41
C ILE A 266 19.80 -5.64 24.05
N LEU A 267 21.04 -5.36 24.47
CA LEU A 267 22.19 -6.24 24.20
C LEU A 267 22.19 -7.53 25.05
N LYS A 268 21.32 -7.61 26.07
CA LYS A 268 21.12 -8.81 26.91
C LYS A 268 20.00 -9.68 26.33
N ASN A 269 20.18 -10.11 25.09
CA ASN A 269 19.19 -10.84 24.30
C ASN A 269 19.49 -12.34 24.08
N GLY A 270 20.70 -12.81 24.41
CA GLY A 270 21.11 -14.22 24.25
C GLY A 270 21.86 -14.52 22.94
N ALA A 271 22.18 -13.51 22.14
CA ALA A 271 23.00 -13.64 20.94
C ALA A 271 24.48 -13.92 21.27
N GLN A 272 25.15 -14.67 20.39
CA GLN A 272 26.57 -14.98 20.44
C GLN A 272 27.46 -13.81 20.01
N TYR A 273 27.07 -13.14 18.92
CA TYR A 273 27.85 -12.10 18.26
C TYR A 273 26.98 -10.91 17.91
N GLN A 274 27.47 -9.71 18.23
CA GLN A 274 26.73 -8.48 18.03
C GLN A 274 27.68 -7.41 17.51
N TYR A 275 27.25 -6.65 16.52
CA TYR A 275 28.01 -5.49 16.04
C TYR A 275 27.09 -4.37 15.55
N GLY A 276 27.58 -3.15 15.60
CA GLY A 276 26.85 -1.97 15.12
C GLY A 276 27.39 -1.44 13.81
N GLU A 277 26.49 -0.95 12.96
CA GLU A 277 26.87 0.00 11.94
C GLU A 277 27.17 1.36 12.58
N VAL A 278 28.46 1.67 12.64
CA VAL A 278 28.96 2.93 13.17
C VAL A 278 29.87 3.53 12.11
N LEU A 279 29.27 4.26 11.18
CA LEU A 279 30.01 4.95 10.13
C LEU A 279 30.88 6.04 10.75
N GLU A 280 32.19 5.90 10.58
CA GLU A 280 33.22 6.70 11.24
C GLU A 280 33.18 8.16 10.77
N ASP A 281 33.32 9.08 11.72
CA ASP A 281 33.27 10.52 11.43
C ASP A 281 34.06 11.32 12.50
N ALA A 282 34.04 12.65 12.43
CA ALA A 282 34.81 13.53 13.30
C ALA A 282 34.37 13.49 14.78
N ASN A 283 33.08 13.26 15.04
CA ASN A 283 32.48 13.38 16.37
C ASN A 283 31.94 12.05 16.93
N VAL A 284 32.26 10.92 16.29
CA VAL A 284 31.77 9.60 16.69
C VAL A 284 32.66 9.05 17.80
N ARG A 285 32.08 8.22 18.67
CA ARG A 285 32.80 7.53 19.76
C ARG A 285 33.06 6.08 19.38
N GLU A 286 33.78 5.86 18.28
CA GLU A 286 33.95 4.53 17.67
C GLU A 286 34.47 3.48 18.66
N ALA A 287 35.51 3.83 19.42
CA ALA A 287 36.10 2.93 20.41
C ALA A 287 35.10 2.53 21.52
N ASP A 288 34.19 3.42 21.91
CA ASP A 288 33.20 3.15 22.95
C ASP A 288 32.09 2.23 22.44
N TYR A 289 31.60 2.45 21.22
CA TYR A 289 30.69 1.49 20.57
C TYR A 289 31.36 0.12 20.35
N ALA A 290 32.60 0.10 19.86
CA ALA A 290 33.36 -1.14 19.69
C ALA A 290 33.50 -1.91 21.00
N ASN A 291 33.79 -1.22 22.11
CA ASN A 291 33.84 -1.83 23.43
C ASN A 291 32.47 -2.31 23.92
N LEU A 292 31.40 -1.56 23.64
CA LEU A 292 30.02 -1.93 23.99
C LEU A 292 29.61 -3.26 23.33
N PHE A 293 29.79 -3.37 22.02
CA PHE A 293 29.45 -4.58 21.27
C PHE A 293 30.39 -5.76 21.57
N TRP A 294 31.67 -5.47 21.80
CA TRP A 294 32.64 -6.47 22.26
C TRP A 294 32.25 -7.08 23.60
N ASN A 295 31.94 -6.25 24.61
CA ASN A 295 31.65 -6.70 25.97
C ASN A 295 30.27 -7.37 26.12
N SER A 296 29.37 -7.14 25.16
CA SER A 296 28.04 -7.76 25.12
C SER A 296 27.99 -9.06 24.32
N SER A 297 29.11 -9.48 23.73
CA SER A 297 29.24 -10.71 22.95
C SER A 297 30.16 -11.71 23.67
N VAL A 298 29.84 -13.00 23.65
CA VAL A 298 30.54 -14.02 24.46
C VAL A 298 31.93 -14.36 23.93
N ALA A 299 32.21 -14.10 22.64
CA ALA A 299 33.50 -14.32 22.00
C ALA A 299 33.99 -13.10 21.21
N GLY A 300 33.60 -11.90 21.64
CA GLY A 300 33.89 -10.64 20.94
C GLY A 300 32.81 -10.26 19.93
N GLY A 301 32.70 -8.96 19.69
CA GLY A 301 31.74 -8.26 18.81
C GLY A 301 32.45 -7.06 18.20
N GLY A 302 31.73 -6.12 17.58
CA GLY A 302 32.45 -5.00 16.97
C GLY A 302 31.62 -3.87 16.40
N ILE A 303 32.27 -3.10 15.53
CA ILE A 303 31.63 -2.10 14.67
C ILE A 303 32.14 -2.24 13.24
N THR A 304 31.42 -1.68 12.29
CA THR A 304 31.88 -1.55 10.90
C THR A 304 33.14 -0.67 10.80
N ASP A 305 34.17 -1.14 10.10
CA ASP A 305 35.36 -0.33 9.77
C ASP A 305 35.20 0.33 8.40
N SER A 306 34.38 1.38 8.38
CA SER A 306 33.96 2.06 7.15
C SER A 306 35.10 2.73 6.40
N SER A 307 36.11 3.25 7.11
CA SER A 307 37.28 3.93 6.59
C SER A 307 38.27 2.93 6.01
N TYR A 308 38.49 1.79 6.65
CA TYR A 308 39.23 0.69 6.05
C TYR A 308 38.56 0.20 4.76
N GLY A 309 37.24 -0.02 4.79
CA GLY A 309 36.48 -0.38 3.59
C GLY A 309 36.60 0.67 2.47
N HIS A 310 36.57 1.97 2.83
CA HIS A 310 36.82 3.05 1.88
C HIS A 310 38.23 2.98 1.27
N GLU A 311 39.28 2.78 2.07
CA GLU A 311 40.65 2.67 1.58
C GLU A 311 40.88 1.46 0.67
N VAL A 312 40.29 0.31 1.02
CA VAL A 312 40.31 -0.90 0.18
C VAL A 312 39.62 -0.62 -1.16
N ARG A 313 38.40 -0.06 -1.15
CA ARG A 313 37.69 0.33 -2.38
C ARG A 313 38.49 1.32 -3.20
N ASN A 314 39.11 2.29 -2.56
CA ASN A 314 39.92 3.29 -3.24
C ASN A 314 41.09 2.68 -4.00
N GLY A 315 41.72 1.64 -3.45
CA GLY A 315 42.71 0.84 -4.16
C GLY A 315 42.08 0.10 -5.35
N VAL A 316 41.10 -0.77 -5.08
CA VAL A 316 40.58 -1.68 -6.12
C VAL A 316 39.85 -0.95 -7.27
N GLN A 317 39.18 0.17 -7.00
CA GLN A 317 38.49 0.95 -8.04
C GLN A 317 39.47 1.61 -9.02
N HIS A 318 40.67 1.97 -8.56
CA HIS A 318 41.71 2.58 -9.37
C HIS A 318 42.74 1.58 -9.89
N GLY A 319 42.40 0.29 -9.82
CA GLY A 319 43.24 -0.78 -10.29
C GLY A 319 44.54 -0.93 -9.50
N ASN A 320 44.50 -0.75 -8.18
CA ASN A 320 45.67 -0.76 -7.30
C ASN A 320 45.47 -1.71 -6.10
N LEU A 321 46.37 -2.69 -5.96
CA LEU A 321 46.45 -3.66 -4.87
C LEU A 321 47.67 -3.44 -3.96
N SER A 322 48.17 -2.20 -3.84
CA SER A 322 49.25 -1.90 -2.90
C SER A 322 48.88 -2.31 -1.48
N ALA A 323 49.81 -2.96 -0.77
CA ALA A 323 49.58 -3.48 0.58
C ALA A 323 49.13 -2.41 1.57
N SER A 324 49.50 -1.15 1.34
CA SER A 324 49.10 -0.01 2.16
C SER A 324 47.59 0.22 2.22
N HIS A 325 46.83 -0.17 1.18
CA HIS A 325 45.36 -0.09 1.19
C HIS A 325 44.72 -1.11 2.15
N PHE A 326 45.45 -2.16 2.52
CA PHE A 326 44.92 -3.29 3.28
C PHE A 326 45.41 -3.32 4.74
N THR A 327 46.22 -2.35 5.18
CA THR A 327 46.79 -2.32 6.54
C THR A 327 46.37 -1.11 7.39
N GLN A 328 45.54 -0.21 6.86
CA GLN A 328 45.18 1.05 7.51
C GLN A 328 43.85 0.97 8.27
N HIS A 329 43.92 0.60 9.55
CA HIS A 329 42.79 0.62 10.49
C HIS A 329 42.97 1.81 11.45
N ASN A 330 42.17 2.87 11.30
CA ASN A 330 42.51 4.19 11.84
C ASN A 330 41.83 4.54 13.18
N LYS A 331 40.67 3.96 13.52
CA LYS A 331 39.88 4.36 14.71
C LYS A 331 39.80 3.31 15.81
N VAL A 332 39.76 2.03 15.45
CA VAL A 332 39.60 0.91 16.39
C VAL A 332 40.53 -0.23 16.01
N SER A 333 40.83 -1.11 16.97
CA SER A 333 41.65 -2.28 16.70
C SER A 333 40.90 -3.27 15.81
N GLU A 334 41.59 -3.84 14.82
CA GLU A 334 41.03 -4.75 13.80
C GLU A 334 40.28 -5.96 14.42
N ASP A 335 40.63 -6.42 15.62
CA ASP A 335 39.91 -7.51 16.30
C ASP A 335 38.47 -7.15 16.71
N LYS A 336 38.13 -5.86 16.73
CA LYS A 336 36.80 -5.33 17.05
C LYS A 336 36.08 -4.77 15.84
N THR A 337 36.52 -5.12 14.63
CA THR A 337 35.93 -4.62 13.40
C THR A 337 35.14 -5.66 12.62
N VAL A 338 34.21 -5.17 11.83
CA VAL A 338 33.62 -5.86 10.70
C VAL A 338 34.12 -5.18 9.43
N ASN A 339 34.89 -5.91 8.64
CA ASN A 339 35.60 -5.43 7.47
C ASN A 339 34.87 -5.87 6.20
N TRP A 340 34.79 -5.01 5.20
CA TRP A 340 34.22 -5.32 3.90
C TRP A 340 35.11 -4.76 2.78
N VAL A 341 34.89 -5.23 1.56
CA VAL A 341 35.28 -4.47 0.37
C VAL A 341 34.25 -3.35 0.19
N GLU A 342 32.97 -3.69 0.11
CA GLU A 342 31.88 -2.72 -0.01
C GLU A 342 30.70 -3.12 0.87
N SER A 343 29.89 -2.14 1.29
CA SER A 343 28.60 -2.38 1.92
C SER A 343 27.47 -2.30 0.89
N HIS A 344 26.27 -2.72 1.30
CA HIS A 344 25.07 -2.53 0.52
C HIS A 344 24.79 -1.04 0.25
N ASP A 345 25.08 -0.14 1.20
CA ASP A 345 24.91 1.31 1.00
C ASP A 345 25.83 1.88 -0.08
N ASN A 346 27.11 1.47 -0.08
CA ASN A 346 28.08 1.97 -1.07
C ASN A 346 27.64 1.60 -2.49
N PHE A 347 27.07 0.40 -2.65
CA PHE A 347 26.54 -0.08 -3.92
C PHE A 347 25.20 0.59 -4.26
N ALA A 348 24.18 0.38 -3.42
CA ALA A 348 22.77 0.62 -3.72
C ALA A 348 22.35 2.09 -3.73
N ASN A 349 22.94 2.94 -2.87
CA ASN A 349 22.61 4.37 -2.85
C ASN A 349 23.21 5.16 -4.03
N GLY A 350 24.29 4.65 -4.62
CA GLY A 350 24.98 5.36 -5.69
C GLY A 350 25.57 6.68 -5.21
N GLU A 351 26.71 6.64 -4.51
CA GLU A 351 27.38 7.87 -4.08
C GLU A 351 27.82 8.68 -5.31
N ALA A 352 27.46 9.98 -5.35
CA ALA A 352 27.71 10.87 -6.49
C ALA A 352 29.19 11.02 -6.89
N ASN A 353 30.12 10.53 -6.06
CA ASN A 353 31.57 10.56 -6.26
C ASN A 353 32.19 9.16 -6.40
N ILE A 354 31.39 8.09 -6.46
CA ILE A 354 31.85 6.73 -6.73
C ILE A 354 31.40 6.36 -8.15
N PRO A 355 32.29 6.36 -9.15
CA PRO A 355 32.00 5.69 -10.41
C PRO A 355 31.74 4.21 -10.08
N GLN A 356 30.51 3.72 -10.33
CA GLN A 356 30.12 2.32 -10.13
C GLN A 356 30.84 1.41 -11.14
N GLU A 357 32.15 1.26 -10.95
CA GLU A 357 33.10 0.64 -11.88
C GLU A 357 33.77 -0.62 -11.30
N LEU A 358 33.40 -1.05 -10.09
CA LEU A 358 33.94 -2.30 -9.51
C LEU A 358 33.36 -3.52 -10.24
N SER A 359 34.23 -4.17 -11.01
CA SER A 359 33.95 -5.48 -11.60
C SER A 359 34.11 -6.59 -10.56
N ASP A 360 33.51 -7.75 -10.86
CA ASP A 360 33.68 -8.96 -10.07
C ASP A 360 35.16 -9.30 -9.83
N GLU A 361 36.03 -9.10 -10.82
CA GLU A 361 37.49 -9.31 -10.67
C GLU A 361 38.06 -8.46 -9.53
N TRP A 362 37.73 -7.16 -9.48
CA TRP A 362 38.25 -6.24 -8.48
C TRP A 362 37.64 -6.44 -7.09
N ILE A 363 36.36 -6.84 -7.01
CA ILE A 363 35.73 -7.27 -5.76
C ILE A 363 36.47 -8.48 -5.19
N LYS A 364 36.79 -9.48 -6.03
CA LYS A 364 37.54 -10.66 -5.60
C LYS A 364 38.94 -10.32 -5.11
N TYR A 365 39.68 -9.44 -5.79
CA TYR A 365 41.01 -9.03 -5.31
C TYR A 365 40.94 -8.29 -3.98
N GLY A 366 39.95 -7.40 -3.81
CA GLY A 366 39.67 -6.76 -2.53
C GLY A 366 39.34 -7.78 -1.45
N TRP A 367 38.50 -8.77 -1.76
CA TRP A 367 38.11 -9.82 -0.83
C TRP A 367 39.31 -10.66 -0.38
N ALA A 368 40.21 -11.01 -1.31
CA ALA A 368 41.46 -11.70 -0.99
C ALA A 368 42.31 -10.92 0.02
N GLY A 369 42.41 -9.60 -0.15
CA GLY A 369 43.16 -8.72 0.75
C GLY A 369 42.49 -8.50 2.12
N VAL A 370 41.15 -8.41 2.17
CA VAL A 370 40.40 -8.21 3.41
C VAL A 370 40.30 -9.51 4.22
N THR A 371 39.92 -10.60 3.58
CA THR A 371 39.49 -11.83 4.28
C THR A 371 40.66 -12.73 4.69
N ALA A 372 41.77 -12.72 3.96
CA ALA A 372 42.93 -13.55 4.29
C ALA A 372 43.67 -13.12 5.58
N GLN A 373 43.38 -11.91 6.07
CA GLN A 373 44.03 -11.34 7.26
C GLN A 373 43.61 -12.02 8.57
N LYS A 374 44.27 -11.63 9.67
CA LYS A 374 44.17 -12.31 10.96
C LYS A 374 42.93 -11.92 11.75
N ASN A 375 42.60 -10.63 11.81
CA ASN A 375 41.54 -10.16 12.70
C ASN A 375 40.38 -9.54 11.90
N GLY A 376 39.34 -9.15 12.62
CA GLY A 376 38.12 -8.54 12.10
C GLY A 376 37.24 -9.53 11.36
N MET A 377 35.94 -9.56 11.65
CA MET A 377 35.00 -10.38 10.89
C MET A 377 34.94 -9.84 9.46
N SER A 378 35.06 -10.69 8.44
CA SER A 378 34.88 -10.23 7.06
C SER A 378 33.43 -10.39 6.62
N LEU A 379 32.88 -9.39 5.95
CA LEU A 379 31.52 -9.36 5.44
C LEU A 379 31.53 -9.29 3.92
N PHE A 380 31.10 -10.38 3.26
CA PHE A 380 30.98 -10.46 1.82
C PHE A 380 29.62 -9.93 1.40
N PHE A 381 29.57 -8.77 0.74
CA PHE A 381 28.35 -8.23 0.16
C PHE A 381 28.01 -8.96 -1.14
N ASP A 382 26.93 -9.75 -1.14
CA ASP A 382 26.45 -10.39 -2.36
C ASP A 382 25.56 -9.43 -3.16
N ARG A 383 26.11 -8.92 -4.26
CA ARG A 383 25.40 -8.04 -5.19
C ARG A 383 24.22 -8.77 -5.86
N PRO A 384 23.22 -8.04 -6.36
CA PRO A 384 22.19 -8.64 -7.19
C PRO A 384 22.76 -9.34 -8.43
N TYR A 385 22.04 -10.36 -8.91
CA TYR A 385 22.47 -11.15 -10.06
C TYR A 385 22.75 -10.27 -11.29
N LYS A 386 23.96 -10.39 -11.84
CA LYS A 386 24.46 -9.63 -13.01
C LYS A 386 24.57 -8.11 -12.83
N ASP A 387 24.60 -7.63 -11.58
CA ASP A 387 24.92 -6.22 -11.27
C ASP A 387 26.41 -5.99 -10.92
N GLY A 388 27.25 -6.99 -11.17
CA GLY A 388 28.71 -6.87 -11.16
C GLY A 388 29.27 -6.56 -12.56
N GLY A 389 30.26 -5.66 -12.66
CA GLY A 389 30.95 -5.39 -13.93
C GLY A 389 31.15 -3.91 -14.29
N THR A 390 31.98 -3.68 -15.32
CA THR A 390 32.25 -2.36 -15.89
C THR A 390 31.00 -1.81 -16.56
N TYR A 391 30.24 -0.95 -15.89
CA TYR A 391 29.28 -0.07 -16.54
C TYR A 391 30.05 0.95 -17.41
N GLY A 392 30.44 0.56 -18.62
CA GLY A 392 31.08 1.48 -19.55
C GLY A 392 32.13 0.91 -20.50
N THR A 393 31.78 -0.02 -21.37
CA THR A 393 32.40 -0.09 -22.71
C THR A 393 31.41 0.06 -23.86
N GLY A 394 30.18 0.55 -23.59
CA GLY A 394 29.26 0.91 -24.69
C GLY A 394 27.75 0.89 -24.42
N GLY A 395 27.28 0.86 -23.18
CA GLY A 395 25.85 0.89 -22.87
C GLY A 395 25.52 2.01 -21.90
N LYS A 396 24.41 2.71 -22.14
CA LYS A 396 23.87 3.79 -21.29
C LYS A 396 23.57 3.31 -19.87
N GLY A 397 24.56 3.28 -18.99
CA GLY A 397 24.36 3.34 -17.53
C GLY A 397 24.01 4.78 -17.15
N THR A 398 22.83 5.23 -17.53
CA THR A 398 22.39 6.60 -17.23
C THR A 398 21.85 6.64 -15.81
N TYR A 399 22.62 7.24 -14.88
CA TYR A 399 22.02 8.02 -13.78
C TYR A 399 21.00 9.06 -14.29
N GLY A 400 20.97 9.33 -15.60
CA GLY A 400 19.99 10.17 -16.30
C GLY A 400 18.58 9.61 -16.52
N ASN A 401 18.21 8.42 -15.98
CA ASN A 401 16.80 7.98 -15.92
C ASN A 401 16.29 7.78 -14.48
N GLY A 402 17.13 7.99 -13.45
CA GLY A 402 16.80 7.62 -12.07
C GLY A 402 16.53 6.12 -11.96
N SER A 403 17.56 5.28 -11.97
CA SER A 403 17.41 3.80 -11.88
C SER A 403 18.45 3.10 -10.98
N GLY A 404 19.36 3.82 -10.31
CA GLY A 404 20.39 3.21 -9.44
C GLY A 404 21.33 2.23 -10.18
N PRO A 405 22.14 1.44 -9.45
CA PRO A 405 23.06 0.43 -10.04
C PRO A 405 22.38 -0.81 -10.63
N PHE A 406 21.04 -0.91 -10.54
CA PHE A 406 20.36 -2.18 -10.71
C PHE A 406 20.03 -2.49 -12.18
N THR A 407 20.46 -3.64 -12.70
CA THR A 407 20.09 -4.11 -14.05
C THR A 407 18.70 -4.75 -14.10
N GLU A 408 18.10 -5.03 -12.93
CA GLU A 408 16.81 -5.71 -12.78
C GLU A 408 16.77 -7.15 -13.34
N ASN A 409 17.95 -7.80 -13.46
CA ASN A 409 18.11 -9.20 -13.87
C ASN A 409 17.65 -10.22 -12.80
N SER A 410 17.41 -9.78 -11.57
CA SER A 410 16.81 -10.54 -10.47
C SER A 410 15.77 -9.67 -9.75
N LYS A 411 15.07 -10.24 -8.76
CA LYS A 411 14.12 -9.52 -7.90
C LYS A 411 14.49 -9.65 -6.43
N LEU A 412 13.94 -8.76 -5.60
CA LEU A 412 14.01 -8.91 -4.14
C LEU A 412 13.50 -10.30 -3.75
N GLY A 413 14.23 -10.97 -2.86
CA GLY A 413 13.98 -12.34 -2.44
C GLY A 413 14.81 -13.39 -3.18
N ASP A 414 15.31 -13.11 -4.39
CA ASP A 414 16.16 -14.03 -5.16
C ASP A 414 17.58 -14.07 -4.60
N ALA A 415 18.35 -15.11 -4.97
CA ALA A 415 19.77 -15.12 -4.69
C ALA A 415 20.48 -14.08 -5.58
N GLY A 416 21.51 -13.43 -5.04
CA GLY A 416 22.32 -12.48 -5.76
C GLY A 416 23.28 -13.15 -6.73
N SER A 417 24.45 -12.55 -6.93
CA SER A 417 25.48 -13.00 -7.85
C SER A 417 25.99 -14.40 -7.50
N ASP A 418 26.68 -15.06 -8.44
CA ASP A 418 27.37 -16.32 -8.12
C ASP A 418 28.77 -16.08 -7.52
N LEU A 419 29.13 -14.81 -7.22
CA LEU A 419 30.48 -14.45 -6.78
C LEU A 419 30.82 -15.01 -5.40
N TRP A 420 29.83 -15.11 -4.50
CA TRP A 420 30.01 -15.70 -3.17
C TRP A 420 30.44 -17.18 -3.21
N LYS A 421 30.13 -17.89 -4.30
CA LYS A 421 30.52 -19.29 -4.54
C LYS A 421 31.57 -19.44 -5.64
N ASP A 422 32.24 -18.36 -6.03
CA ASP A 422 33.36 -18.41 -6.96
C ASP A 422 34.54 -19.18 -6.33
N PRO A 423 35.22 -20.09 -7.06
CA PRO A 423 36.29 -20.92 -6.49
C PRO A 423 37.38 -20.12 -5.79
N GLU A 424 37.69 -18.91 -6.26
CA GLU A 424 38.70 -18.05 -5.64
C GLU A 424 38.20 -17.44 -4.33
N VAL A 425 36.93 -17.02 -4.28
CA VAL A 425 36.29 -16.52 -3.04
C VAL A 425 36.18 -17.64 -2.01
N VAL A 426 35.75 -18.83 -2.43
CA VAL A 426 35.66 -20.03 -1.60
C VAL A 426 37.03 -20.39 -1.03
N ALA A 427 38.08 -20.43 -1.86
CA ALA A 427 39.43 -20.72 -1.41
C ALA A 427 39.95 -19.71 -0.36
N VAL A 428 39.64 -18.42 -0.52
CA VAL A 428 40.00 -17.39 0.46
C VAL A 428 39.24 -17.58 1.79
N ASN A 429 37.96 -17.97 1.75
CA ASN A 429 37.17 -18.25 2.96
C ASN A 429 37.73 -19.45 3.73
N HIS A 430 38.04 -20.56 3.03
CA HIS A 430 38.66 -21.75 3.64
C HIS A 430 40.05 -21.45 4.18
N PHE A 431 40.85 -20.70 3.43
CA PHE A 431 42.14 -20.21 3.90
C PHE A 431 41.98 -19.46 5.23
N ARG A 432 41.08 -18.47 5.29
CA ARG A 432 40.81 -17.71 6.52
C ARG A 432 40.49 -18.62 7.71
N ASN A 433 39.53 -19.53 7.55
CA ASN A 433 39.08 -20.40 8.64
C ASN A 433 40.19 -21.37 9.11
N SER A 434 41.04 -21.85 8.21
CA SER A 434 42.14 -22.76 8.55
C SER A 434 43.32 -22.07 9.23
N MET A 435 43.43 -20.75 9.06
CA MET A 435 44.54 -19.93 9.56
C MET A 435 44.21 -19.23 10.89
N ILE A 436 43.09 -19.55 11.54
CA ILE A 436 42.71 -18.96 12.83
C ILE A 436 43.85 -19.14 13.85
N GLY A 437 44.25 -18.05 14.50
CA GLY A 437 45.33 -18.00 15.47
C GLY A 437 46.71 -17.64 14.90
N GLU A 438 46.95 -17.86 13.60
CA GLU A 438 48.26 -17.62 12.98
C GLU A 438 48.53 -16.13 12.77
N ASN A 439 49.80 -15.72 12.80
CA ASN A 439 50.19 -14.33 12.53
C ASN A 439 49.90 -13.93 11.08
N SER A 440 49.84 -12.63 10.79
CA SER A 440 49.60 -12.10 9.44
C SER A 440 50.75 -11.23 8.96
N ASN A 441 51.04 -11.25 7.66
CA ASN A 441 51.90 -10.27 6.98
C ASN A 441 51.28 -9.92 5.62
N VAL A 442 51.09 -8.63 5.36
CA VAL A 442 50.55 -8.12 4.09
C VAL A 442 51.68 -7.43 3.33
N SER A 443 51.87 -7.78 2.07
CA SER A 443 52.93 -7.23 1.22
C SER A 443 52.58 -7.33 -0.26
N ASN A 444 53.35 -6.69 -1.13
CA ASN A 444 53.21 -6.84 -2.57
C ASN A 444 54.19 -7.89 -3.11
N CYS A 445 53.73 -8.71 -4.06
CA CYS A 445 54.55 -9.71 -4.76
C CYS A 445 55.20 -9.11 -6.01
N GLY A 446 55.86 -7.97 -5.88
CA GLY A 446 56.73 -7.35 -6.90
C GLY A 446 56.21 -6.07 -7.55
N ASP A 447 54.89 -5.84 -7.58
CA ASP A 447 54.27 -4.57 -8.01
C ASP A 447 52.93 -4.36 -7.31
N ASP A 448 52.34 -3.17 -7.51
CA ASP A 448 51.04 -2.77 -6.94
C ASP A 448 49.84 -3.50 -7.58
N LEU A 449 50.04 -4.42 -8.53
CA LEU A 449 48.98 -5.28 -9.09
C LEU A 449 49.05 -6.71 -8.55
N CYS A 450 49.98 -6.97 -7.63
CA CYS A 450 50.18 -8.26 -7.00
C CYS A 450 50.21 -8.12 -5.48
N LEU A 451 49.15 -8.56 -4.81
CA LEU A 451 49.04 -8.56 -3.34
C LEU A 451 49.32 -9.95 -2.79
N MET A 452 50.02 -10.00 -1.66
CA MET A 452 50.36 -11.21 -0.92
C MET A 452 49.97 -11.05 0.56
N VAL A 453 49.06 -11.91 1.04
CA VAL A 453 48.64 -11.99 2.45
C VAL A 453 49.08 -13.33 3.02
N GLU A 454 50.09 -13.30 3.87
CA GLU A 454 50.70 -14.49 4.47
C GLU A 454 50.15 -14.75 5.87
N ARG A 455 49.91 -16.02 6.19
CA ARG A 455 49.55 -16.48 7.52
C ARG A 455 50.56 -17.53 7.99
N TYR A 456 51.15 -17.33 9.17
CA TYR A 456 52.31 -18.14 9.59
C TYR A 456 52.41 -18.41 11.10
N ALA A 457 52.89 -19.62 11.40
CA ALA A 457 53.21 -20.20 12.69
C ALA A 457 54.67 -20.73 12.75
N GLY A 458 55.35 -20.81 11.59
CA GLY A 458 56.71 -21.34 11.47
C GLY A 458 56.77 -22.82 11.09
N SER A 459 55.71 -23.37 10.49
CA SER A 459 55.63 -24.75 10.03
C SER A 459 54.87 -24.84 8.71
N SER A 460 55.37 -25.60 7.73
CA SER A 460 54.70 -25.73 6.43
C SER A 460 53.38 -26.49 6.46
N ALA A 461 53.05 -27.15 7.57
CA ALA A 461 51.71 -27.68 7.83
C ALA A 461 50.72 -26.61 8.34
N GLN A 462 51.24 -25.51 8.90
CA GLN A 462 50.44 -24.47 9.54
C GLN A 462 50.35 -23.18 8.70
N ASP A 463 51.40 -22.90 7.96
CA ASP A 463 51.57 -21.69 7.19
C ASP A 463 50.78 -21.74 5.87
N GLY A 464 50.49 -20.57 5.31
CA GLY A 464 50.01 -20.43 3.94
C GLY A 464 49.94 -18.99 3.49
N VAL A 465 49.65 -18.78 2.20
CA VAL A 465 49.59 -17.44 1.60
C VAL A 465 48.48 -17.35 0.57
N VAL A 466 47.75 -16.24 0.61
CA VAL A 466 46.84 -15.83 -0.47
C VAL A 466 47.57 -14.81 -1.35
N VAL A 467 47.54 -15.04 -2.66
CA VAL A 467 48.13 -14.15 -3.66
C VAL A 467 47.04 -13.72 -4.64
N ALA A 468 46.80 -12.42 -4.75
CA ALA A 468 45.90 -11.83 -5.74
C ALA A 468 46.73 -11.15 -6.84
N ASN A 469 46.66 -11.68 -8.07
CA ASN A 469 47.39 -11.17 -9.22
C ASN A 469 46.43 -10.52 -10.23
N ALA A 470 46.30 -9.20 -10.19
CA ALA A 470 45.52 -8.42 -11.15
C ALA A 470 46.27 -8.14 -12.47
N ASN A 471 47.53 -8.56 -12.59
CA ASN A 471 48.30 -8.36 -13.82
C ASN A 471 47.68 -9.13 -14.99
N GLY A 472 47.77 -8.55 -16.19
CA GLY A 472 47.39 -9.22 -17.44
C GLY A 472 48.30 -10.38 -17.86
N SER A 473 49.33 -10.69 -17.05
CA SER A 473 50.25 -11.81 -17.26
C SER A 473 50.42 -12.61 -15.97
N ALA A 474 50.84 -13.87 -16.08
CA ALA A 474 51.12 -14.71 -14.92
C ALA A 474 52.29 -14.11 -14.11
N LYS A 475 52.15 -14.12 -12.79
CA LYS A 475 53.18 -13.63 -11.88
C LYS A 475 54.07 -14.77 -11.40
N ASN A 476 55.36 -14.71 -11.77
CA ASN A 476 56.38 -15.58 -11.18
C ASN A 476 56.69 -15.11 -9.75
N LEU A 477 56.60 -16.02 -8.79
CA LEU A 477 56.87 -15.73 -7.37
C LEU A 477 58.29 -16.13 -6.93
N ALA A 478 59.09 -16.74 -7.82
CA ALA A 478 60.46 -17.12 -7.51
C ALA A 478 61.32 -15.88 -7.18
N GLY A 479 61.99 -15.91 -6.03
CA GLY A 479 62.78 -14.81 -5.48
C GLY A 479 62.02 -13.90 -4.52
N THR A 480 60.69 -14.06 -4.35
CA THR A 480 59.90 -13.26 -3.41
C THR A 480 60.19 -13.69 -1.97
N SER A 481 60.56 -12.73 -1.12
CA SER A 481 60.73 -12.98 0.33
C SER A 481 59.41 -13.32 1.00
N THR A 482 59.44 -14.23 1.97
CA THR A 482 58.23 -14.76 2.61
C THR A 482 58.47 -15.11 4.07
N LYS A 483 57.41 -15.06 4.88
CA LYS A 483 57.37 -15.53 6.28
C LYS A 483 57.04 -17.01 6.43
N LEU A 484 56.64 -17.68 5.35
CA LEU A 484 56.32 -19.10 5.36
C LEU A 484 57.55 -19.95 5.67
N ALA A 485 57.34 -21.07 6.36
CA ALA A 485 58.36 -22.07 6.61
C ALA A 485 58.73 -22.84 5.33
N ASN A 486 59.88 -23.51 5.36
CA ASN A 486 60.33 -24.34 4.26
C ASN A 486 59.32 -25.45 3.95
N GLY A 487 58.98 -25.61 2.68
CA GLY A 487 58.01 -26.62 2.24
C GLY A 487 57.43 -26.32 0.88
N THR A 488 56.54 -27.19 0.44
CA THR A 488 55.73 -27.01 -0.77
C THR A 488 54.29 -26.72 -0.33
N TYR A 489 53.67 -25.71 -0.90
CA TYR A 489 52.30 -25.31 -0.62
C TYR A 489 51.49 -25.42 -1.89
N THR A 490 50.25 -25.90 -1.77
CA THR A 490 49.40 -26.19 -2.91
C THR A 490 48.27 -25.18 -2.98
N ASP A 491 48.04 -24.62 -4.16
CA ASP A 491 46.90 -23.76 -4.43
C ASP A 491 45.60 -24.56 -4.36
N GLU A 492 44.69 -24.07 -3.54
CA GLU A 492 43.37 -24.67 -3.34
C GLU A 492 42.55 -24.70 -4.63
N VAL A 493 42.66 -23.66 -5.48
CA VAL A 493 41.84 -23.50 -6.70
C VAL A 493 42.36 -24.38 -7.84
N THR A 494 43.63 -24.24 -8.21
CA THR A 494 44.21 -24.89 -9.41
C THR A 494 44.99 -26.17 -9.09
N GLY A 495 45.40 -26.37 -7.85
CA GLY A 495 46.33 -27.43 -7.47
C GLY A 495 47.78 -27.17 -7.89
N SER A 496 48.10 -26.00 -8.46
CA SER A 496 49.48 -25.58 -8.69
C SER A 496 50.23 -25.41 -7.35
N THR A 497 51.56 -25.37 -7.38
CA THR A 497 52.36 -25.33 -6.15
C THR A 497 53.39 -24.22 -6.15
N ILE A 498 53.64 -23.66 -4.96
CA ILE A 498 54.86 -22.89 -4.66
C ILE A 498 55.79 -23.71 -3.76
N THR A 499 57.08 -23.49 -3.87
CA THR A 499 58.08 -24.06 -2.94
C THR A 499 58.82 -22.94 -2.23
N VAL A 500 58.98 -23.08 -0.92
CA VAL A 500 59.65 -22.13 -0.04
C VAL A 500 60.90 -22.78 0.53
N SER A 501 62.02 -22.06 0.47
CA SER A 501 63.28 -22.44 1.09
C SER A 501 64.04 -21.21 1.55
N GLY A 502 64.51 -21.20 2.80
CA GLY A 502 65.34 -20.13 3.36
C GLY A 502 64.62 -18.77 3.43
N GLY A 503 63.31 -18.76 3.72
CA GLY A 503 62.51 -17.52 3.78
C GLY A 503 62.25 -16.88 2.42
N THR A 504 62.38 -17.65 1.33
CA THR A 504 62.14 -17.18 -0.04
C THR A 504 61.29 -18.20 -0.79
N ILE A 505 60.33 -17.73 -1.59
CA ILE A 505 59.64 -18.58 -2.56
C ILE A 505 60.65 -18.87 -3.69
N THR A 506 61.03 -20.13 -3.89
CA THR A 506 62.06 -20.52 -4.88
C THR A 506 61.48 -20.92 -6.22
N SER A 507 60.20 -21.31 -6.29
CA SER A 507 59.52 -21.68 -7.53
C SER A 507 58.01 -21.60 -7.37
N GLY A 508 57.31 -21.35 -8.49
CA GLY A 508 55.85 -21.31 -8.59
C GLY A 508 55.37 -19.95 -9.12
N SER A 509 54.12 -19.91 -9.56
CA SER A 509 53.51 -18.72 -10.16
C SER A 509 52.01 -18.69 -9.95
N VAL A 510 51.43 -17.50 -10.05
CA VAL A 510 49.97 -17.30 -10.09
C VAL A 510 49.58 -16.86 -11.50
N ASN A 511 48.48 -17.41 -12.02
CA ASN A 511 48.00 -17.06 -13.36
C ASN A 511 47.66 -15.58 -13.49
N ALA A 512 47.59 -15.08 -14.72
CA ALA A 512 47.09 -13.73 -15.00
C ALA A 512 45.65 -13.59 -14.48
N LYS A 513 45.31 -12.43 -13.91
CA LYS A 513 43.96 -12.11 -13.42
C LYS A 513 43.35 -13.20 -12.54
N ALA A 514 44.09 -13.66 -11.54
CA ALA A 514 43.71 -14.81 -10.72
C ALA A 514 44.10 -14.62 -9.25
N ILE A 515 43.43 -15.36 -8.38
CA ILE A 515 43.74 -15.48 -6.96
C ILE A 515 44.12 -16.93 -6.67
N ALA A 516 45.20 -17.12 -5.93
CA ALA A 516 45.66 -18.42 -5.47
C ALA A 516 45.77 -18.43 -3.94
N ALA A 517 45.24 -19.48 -3.31
CA ALA A 517 45.34 -19.70 -1.88
C ALA A 517 46.24 -20.92 -1.62
N PHE A 518 47.52 -20.68 -1.38
CA PHE A 518 48.50 -21.73 -1.15
C PHE A 518 48.51 -22.15 0.32
N SER A 519 48.07 -23.38 0.60
CA SER A 519 48.10 -23.96 1.95
C SER A 519 48.27 -25.48 1.89
N ASN A 520 48.57 -26.10 3.04
CA ASN A 520 48.53 -27.55 3.22
C ASN A 520 47.42 -28.00 4.19
N LYS A 521 46.55 -27.07 4.61
CA LYS A 521 45.46 -27.35 5.57
C LYS A 521 44.13 -27.67 4.88
N THR A 522 43.86 -27.07 3.73
CA THR A 522 42.52 -27.04 3.13
C THR A 522 42.51 -27.46 1.68
N ARG A 523 41.36 -28.04 1.30
CA ARG A 523 40.93 -28.33 -0.07
C ARG A 523 39.40 -28.24 -0.07
N SER A 524 38.85 -27.12 -0.53
CA SER A 524 37.40 -26.99 -0.70
C SER A 524 36.87 -27.90 -1.80
N GLU A 525 35.61 -28.30 -1.66
CA GLU A 525 34.85 -28.93 -2.72
C GLU A 525 34.46 -27.86 -3.76
N LYS A 526 34.36 -28.28 -5.03
CA LYS A 526 33.83 -27.40 -6.07
C LYS A 526 32.33 -27.23 -5.88
N ILE A 527 31.83 -26.02 -6.09
CA ILE A 527 30.40 -25.70 -6.03
C ILE A 527 29.88 -25.56 -7.46
N SER A 528 28.78 -26.25 -7.76
CA SER A 528 28.10 -26.16 -9.04
C SER A 528 26.59 -26.24 -8.79
N THR A 529 25.82 -25.39 -9.47
CA THR A 529 24.39 -25.27 -9.20
C THR A 529 23.54 -25.19 -10.45
N ALA A 530 22.29 -25.62 -10.32
CA ALA A 530 21.22 -25.51 -11.31
C ALA A 530 19.96 -25.06 -10.55
N GLU A 531 19.48 -23.86 -10.84
CA GLU A 531 18.53 -23.14 -9.99
C GLU A 531 17.39 -22.53 -10.82
N ALA A 532 16.29 -22.17 -10.16
CA ALA A 532 15.16 -21.48 -10.78
C ALA A 532 14.65 -20.39 -9.82
N TYR A 533 14.58 -19.14 -10.30
CA TYR A 533 14.14 -17.99 -9.50
C TYR A 533 12.93 -17.26 -10.09
N PRO A 534 12.02 -16.74 -9.25
CA PRO A 534 11.99 -16.96 -7.79
C PRO A 534 11.82 -18.44 -7.48
N ASN A 535 12.44 -18.91 -6.40
CA ASN A 535 12.51 -20.32 -6.02
C ASN A 535 11.24 -20.83 -5.31
N LYS A 536 10.37 -19.89 -4.93
CA LYS A 536 9.05 -20.15 -4.36
C LYS A 536 8.06 -19.06 -4.75
N GLY A 537 6.85 -19.19 -4.23
CA GLY A 537 5.84 -18.14 -4.23
C GLY A 537 4.63 -18.51 -5.07
N THR A 538 3.76 -17.52 -5.24
CA THR A 538 2.51 -17.69 -5.97
C THR A 538 2.69 -17.37 -7.44
N ILE A 539 1.85 -17.97 -8.29
CA ILE A 539 1.69 -17.57 -9.69
C ILE A 539 0.51 -16.59 -9.72
N PRO A 540 0.78 -15.28 -9.79
CA PRO A 540 -0.26 -14.27 -9.99
C PRO A 540 -0.87 -14.40 -11.40
N GLY A 541 -2.14 -14.02 -11.57
CA GLY A 541 -2.75 -13.88 -12.90
C GLY A 541 -2.68 -15.12 -13.80
N THR A 542 -2.23 -14.96 -15.05
CA THR A 542 -2.16 -16.03 -16.07
C THR A 542 -0.85 -16.82 -16.01
N SER A 543 0.29 -16.17 -15.74
CA SER A 543 1.60 -16.84 -15.75
C SER A 543 2.61 -16.17 -14.81
N LYS A 544 3.73 -16.85 -14.55
CA LYS A 544 4.87 -16.30 -13.80
C LYS A 544 6.16 -16.53 -14.58
N LYS A 545 7.04 -15.53 -14.64
CA LYS A 545 8.38 -15.67 -15.21
C LYS A 545 9.30 -16.33 -14.21
N ILE A 546 10.06 -17.31 -14.68
CA ILE A 546 11.07 -18.03 -13.90
C ILE A 546 12.39 -17.94 -14.64
N THR A 547 13.39 -17.33 -14.01
CA THR A 547 14.77 -17.27 -14.51
C THR A 547 15.48 -18.55 -14.09
N LEU A 548 15.94 -19.32 -15.08
CA LEU A 548 16.75 -20.52 -14.87
C LEU A 548 18.22 -20.14 -14.79
N ARG A 549 18.89 -20.54 -13.70
CA ARG A 549 20.30 -20.23 -13.45
C ARG A 549 21.15 -21.48 -13.45
N ALA A 550 22.39 -21.34 -13.88
CA ALA A 550 23.37 -22.41 -13.94
C ALA A 550 24.78 -21.88 -13.67
N TYR A 551 25.42 -22.42 -12.64
CA TYR A 551 26.79 -22.05 -12.28
C TYR A 551 27.69 -23.28 -12.27
N GLN A 552 28.78 -23.23 -13.05
CA GLN A 552 29.72 -24.37 -13.24
C GLN A 552 29.03 -25.71 -13.56
N ALA A 553 27.86 -25.65 -14.19
CA ALA A 553 27.06 -26.80 -14.58
C ALA A 553 27.01 -26.93 -16.10
N THR A 554 27.00 -28.16 -16.58
CA THR A 554 26.80 -28.53 -17.99
C THR A 554 25.59 -29.44 -18.14
N ASN A 555 25.14 -29.70 -19.36
CA ASN A 555 23.97 -30.56 -19.65
C ASN A 555 22.71 -30.12 -18.87
N THR A 556 22.52 -28.81 -18.76
CA THR A 556 21.46 -28.19 -17.97
C THR A 556 20.10 -28.34 -18.66
N THR A 557 19.13 -28.89 -17.93
CA THR A 557 17.78 -29.16 -18.44
C THR A 557 16.71 -28.80 -17.41
N TYR A 558 15.51 -28.46 -17.88
CA TYR A 558 14.35 -28.21 -17.03
C TYR A 558 13.14 -29.03 -17.46
N THR A 559 12.24 -29.27 -16.51
CA THR A 559 10.90 -29.81 -16.74
C THR A 559 9.89 -29.10 -15.84
N THR A 560 8.69 -28.85 -16.33
CA THR A 560 7.60 -28.25 -15.56
C THR A 560 6.42 -29.21 -15.44
N SER A 561 5.68 -29.14 -14.34
CA SER A 561 4.48 -29.97 -14.16
C SER A 561 3.33 -29.61 -15.10
N ASP A 562 3.37 -28.43 -15.75
CA ASP A 562 2.41 -28.02 -16.78
C ASP A 562 2.84 -28.40 -18.21
N GLY A 563 3.91 -29.21 -18.36
CA GLY A 563 4.24 -29.94 -19.58
C GLY A 563 5.37 -29.34 -20.43
N GLN A 564 6.10 -28.33 -19.94
CA GLN A 564 7.26 -27.77 -20.62
C GLN A 564 8.54 -28.52 -20.24
N SER A 565 9.48 -28.61 -21.17
CA SER A 565 10.80 -29.17 -20.92
C SER A 565 11.80 -28.72 -21.98
N GLY A 566 13.07 -28.60 -21.62
CA GLY A 566 14.14 -28.26 -22.56
C GLY A 566 15.51 -28.20 -21.91
N SER A 567 16.53 -27.93 -22.73
CA SER A 567 17.84 -27.46 -22.23
C SER A 567 17.79 -25.95 -21.98
N TYR A 568 18.63 -25.45 -21.09
CA TYR A 568 18.72 -24.01 -20.81
C TYR A 568 20.15 -23.56 -20.56
N SER A 569 20.43 -22.29 -20.82
CA SER A 569 21.66 -21.57 -20.44
C SER A 569 21.38 -20.65 -19.25
N ASP A 570 22.44 -20.24 -18.55
CA ASP A 570 22.31 -19.32 -17.41
C ASP A 570 21.61 -18.00 -17.80
N GLY A 571 20.50 -17.71 -17.12
CA GLY A 571 19.67 -16.52 -17.35
C GLY A 571 18.51 -16.73 -18.33
N ASP A 572 18.32 -17.94 -18.88
CA ASP A 572 17.14 -18.25 -19.69
C ASP A 572 15.86 -18.09 -18.86
N VAL A 573 14.84 -17.45 -19.42
CA VAL A 573 13.55 -17.23 -18.74
C VAL A 573 12.47 -18.13 -19.34
N ILE A 574 11.77 -18.86 -18.49
CA ILE A 574 10.58 -19.64 -18.85
C ILE A 574 9.32 -19.00 -18.24
N LYS A 575 8.15 -19.28 -18.81
CA LYS A 575 6.86 -18.84 -18.25
C LYS A 575 6.08 -20.06 -17.77
N ILE A 576 5.64 -20.07 -16.52
CA ILE A 576 4.86 -21.19 -15.95
C ILE A 576 3.43 -20.76 -15.61
N GLY A 577 2.49 -21.71 -15.56
CA GLY A 577 1.18 -21.47 -14.96
C GLY A 577 0.07 -21.05 -15.92
N ALA A 578 0.35 -20.96 -17.22
CA ALA A 578 -0.64 -20.61 -18.25
C ALA A 578 -1.84 -21.56 -18.28
N ASN A 579 -1.63 -22.83 -17.93
CA ASN A 579 -2.66 -23.87 -17.91
C ASN A 579 -3.10 -24.28 -16.50
N ALA A 580 -2.59 -23.62 -15.45
CA ALA A 580 -2.84 -23.99 -14.07
C ALA A 580 -4.09 -23.32 -13.51
N LYS A 581 -4.86 -24.06 -12.73
CA LYS A 581 -6.09 -23.59 -12.06
C LYS A 581 -5.76 -23.10 -10.66
N LYS A 582 -6.58 -22.18 -10.13
CA LYS A 582 -6.46 -21.71 -8.74
C LYS A 582 -6.43 -22.91 -7.79
N GLY A 583 -5.40 -22.98 -6.94
CA GLY A 583 -5.16 -24.08 -6.00
C GLY A 583 -4.19 -25.15 -6.51
N ASP A 584 -3.84 -25.16 -7.79
CA ASP A 584 -2.79 -26.05 -8.32
C ASP A 584 -1.42 -25.66 -7.77
N VAL A 585 -0.55 -26.65 -7.59
CA VAL A 585 0.87 -26.45 -7.27
C VAL A 585 1.69 -26.90 -8.47
N LEU A 586 2.30 -25.94 -9.16
CA LEU A 586 3.23 -26.23 -10.24
C LEU A 586 4.60 -26.54 -9.70
N LYS A 587 5.32 -27.42 -10.38
CA LYS A 587 6.71 -27.75 -10.08
C LYS A 587 7.60 -27.41 -11.24
N VAL A 588 8.73 -26.77 -10.97
CA VAL A 588 9.84 -26.58 -11.92
C VAL A 588 11.00 -27.42 -11.41
N THR A 589 11.43 -28.41 -12.19
CA THR A 589 12.60 -29.22 -11.86
C THR A 589 13.72 -28.89 -12.82
N VAL A 590 14.85 -28.44 -12.28
CA VAL A 590 16.08 -28.16 -13.01
C VAL A 590 17.12 -29.24 -12.70
N LYS A 591 17.94 -29.56 -13.70
CA LYS A 591 18.99 -30.58 -13.61
C LYS A 591 20.24 -30.11 -14.33
N GLY A 592 21.39 -30.65 -13.95
CA GLY A 592 22.67 -30.42 -14.62
C GLY A 592 23.74 -31.42 -14.17
N THR A 593 24.94 -31.28 -14.71
CA THR A 593 26.16 -31.99 -14.27
C THR A 593 27.18 -30.96 -13.80
N GLY A 594 27.56 -31.01 -12.53
CA GLY A 594 28.52 -30.09 -11.94
C GLY A 594 29.95 -30.27 -12.47
N ALA A 595 30.82 -29.30 -12.17
CA ALA A 595 32.24 -29.34 -12.55
C ALA A 595 33.05 -30.44 -11.82
N ASP A 596 32.46 -31.05 -10.79
CA ASP A 596 32.93 -32.24 -10.08
C ASP A 596 32.41 -33.55 -10.69
N GLY A 597 31.56 -33.48 -11.73
CA GLY A 597 30.91 -34.61 -12.37
C GLY A 597 29.66 -35.11 -11.66
N GLN A 598 29.22 -34.47 -10.56
CA GLN A 598 28.03 -34.88 -9.83
C GLN A 598 26.75 -34.41 -10.54
N ALA A 599 25.71 -35.22 -10.44
CA ALA A 599 24.40 -34.86 -10.96
C ALA A 599 23.72 -33.85 -10.02
N ILE A 600 23.21 -32.76 -10.59
CA ILE A 600 22.45 -31.73 -9.89
C ILE A 600 20.97 -31.92 -10.22
N THR A 601 20.10 -31.85 -9.22
CA THR A 601 18.64 -31.87 -9.41
C THR A 601 17.94 -31.10 -8.29
N HIS A 602 17.21 -30.05 -8.65
CA HIS A 602 16.39 -29.27 -7.72
C HIS A 602 14.97 -29.14 -8.26
N THR A 603 13.98 -29.16 -7.35
CA THR A 603 12.56 -29.01 -7.68
C THR A 603 11.94 -27.91 -6.84
N TYR A 604 11.47 -26.86 -7.50
CA TYR A 604 10.81 -25.70 -6.93
C TYR A 604 9.31 -25.79 -7.11
N SER A 605 8.52 -25.25 -6.18
CA SER A 605 7.06 -25.37 -6.19
C SER A 605 6.38 -24.00 -6.11
N TYR A 606 5.32 -23.82 -6.91
CA TYR A 606 4.62 -22.56 -7.09
C TYR A 606 3.11 -22.75 -6.99
N ALA A 607 2.46 -22.06 -6.06
CA ALA A 607 1.02 -22.18 -5.88
C ALA A 607 0.27 -21.22 -6.82
N LYS A 608 -0.65 -21.72 -7.64
CA LYS A 608 -1.52 -20.89 -8.46
C LYS A 608 -2.55 -20.20 -7.57
N GLN A 609 -2.51 -18.88 -7.51
CA GLN A 609 -3.44 -18.06 -6.73
C GLN A 609 -4.26 -17.15 -7.64
N GLY A 610 -5.40 -16.70 -7.13
CA GLY A 610 -6.32 -15.85 -7.87
C GLY A 610 -6.02 -14.36 -7.79
N ASP A 611 -5.43 -13.87 -6.70
CA ASP A 611 -5.12 -12.45 -6.49
C ASP A 611 -3.62 -12.22 -6.79
N PRO A 612 -3.25 -11.37 -7.77
CA PRO A 612 -1.86 -11.13 -8.12
C PRO A 612 -1.04 -10.41 -7.05
N THR A 613 -1.72 -9.96 -5.99
CA THR A 613 -1.14 -9.12 -4.96
C THR A 613 -1.07 -9.82 -3.60
N TYR A 614 -1.63 -11.02 -3.49
CA TYR A 614 -1.71 -11.77 -2.22
C TYR A 614 -0.81 -13.02 -2.25
N ASP A 615 0.23 -13.04 -1.42
CA ASP A 615 0.92 -14.26 -1.02
C ASP A 615 0.54 -14.63 0.42
N PRO A 616 -0.29 -15.67 0.66
CA PRO A 616 -0.65 -16.10 2.01
C PRO A 616 0.55 -16.57 2.84
N SER A 617 1.70 -16.83 2.22
CA SER A 617 2.91 -17.32 2.88
C SER A 617 3.86 -16.23 3.38
N ASP A 618 3.66 -14.96 2.98
CA ASP A 618 4.53 -13.83 3.37
C ASP A 618 4.04 -13.05 4.61
N GLY A 619 2.89 -13.43 5.17
CA GLY A 619 2.30 -12.80 6.37
C GLY A 619 1.62 -11.46 6.15
N THR A 620 1.46 -10.99 4.91
CA THR A 620 0.79 -9.73 4.57
C THR A 620 -0.67 -9.93 4.14
N GLN A 621 -1.53 -8.92 4.38
CA GLN A 621 -2.86 -8.86 3.77
C GLN A 621 -2.76 -8.21 2.39
N SER A 622 -3.66 -8.57 1.45
CA SER A 622 -3.68 -8.10 0.06
C SER A 622 -3.37 -6.59 -0.04
N PRO A 623 -2.50 -6.14 -0.96
CA PRO A 623 -1.76 -4.88 -0.93
C PRO A 623 -2.62 -3.66 -1.26
N CYS A 624 -3.92 -3.82 -1.48
CA CYS A 624 -4.83 -2.69 -1.67
C CYS A 624 -5.68 -2.45 -0.42
N ASP A 625 -5.02 -2.04 0.65
CA ASP A 625 -5.72 -1.48 1.79
C ASP A 625 -6.31 -0.08 1.47
N LYS A 626 -7.17 0.39 2.38
CA LYS A 626 -7.91 1.65 2.29
C LYS A 626 -7.00 2.87 2.14
N TYR A 627 -5.77 2.81 2.64
CA TYR A 627 -4.83 3.92 2.64
C TYR A 627 -4.14 4.07 1.29
N CYS A 628 -3.82 2.97 0.61
CA CYS A 628 -3.25 3.04 -0.72
C CYS A 628 -4.22 3.59 -1.77
N VAL A 629 -5.51 3.19 -1.75
CA VAL A 629 -6.50 3.74 -2.70
C VAL A 629 -6.65 5.25 -2.52
N THR A 630 -6.65 5.71 -1.27
CA THR A 630 -6.75 7.13 -0.93
C THR A 630 -5.51 7.92 -1.38
N TYR A 631 -4.30 7.36 -1.21
CA TYR A 631 -3.05 7.97 -1.66
C TYR A 631 -2.94 8.05 -3.19
N MET A 632 -3.32 6.98 -3.89
CA MET A 632 -3.31 6.92 -5.36
C MET A 632 -4.31 7.90 -5.98
N GLN A 633 -5.51 8.00 -5.41
CA GLN A 633 -6.52 8.98 -5.83
C GLN A 633 -6.09 10.41 -5.55
N LYS A 634 -5.42 10.67 -4.42
CA LYS A 634 -4.91 12.00 -4.04
C LYS A 634 -3.83 12.51 -4.99
N ASN A 635 -3.02 11.62 -5.57
CA ASN A 635 -1.88 11.98 -6.40
C ASN A 635 -2.08 11.68 -7.91
N GLY A 636 -3.28 11.27 -8.32
CA GLY A 636 -3.61 11.04 -9.73
C GLY A 636 -2.93 9.83 -10.37
N TYR A 637 -2.45 8.88 -9.57
CA TYR A 637 -1.82 7.64 -10.04
C TYR A 637 -2.88 6.57 -10.32
N ASN A 638 -2.78 5.89 -11.47
CA ASN A 638 -3.62 4.75 -11.79
C ASN A 638 -3.02 3.48 -11.14
N PRO A 639 -3.73 2.81 -10.21
CA PRO A 639 -3.22 1.60 -9.57
C PRO A 639 -3.03 0.42 -10.53
N ASP A 640 -3.59 0.47 -11.75
CA ASP A 640 -3.51 -0.58 -12.76
C ASP A 640 -2.36 -0.41 -13.77
N THR A 641 -1.57 0.68 -13.73
CA THR A 641 -0.50 0.94 -14.73
C THR A 641 0.93 0.70 -14.22
N TYR A 642 1.10 0.23 -12.97
CA TYR A 642 2.40 0.21 -12.27
C TYR A 642 2.93 -1.20 -11.93
N ILE A 643 2.36 -2.24 -12.55
CA ILE A 643 2.62 -3.65 -12.24
C ILE A 643 2.83 -4.41 -13.57
N ASP A 644 3.77 -5.37 -13.65
CA ASP A 644 4.11 -6.10 -14.90
C ASP A 644 2.85 -6.70 -15.54
N SER A 645 2.46 -6.16 -16.70
CA SER A 645 1.26 -6.54 -17.44
C SER A 645 1.19 -8.04 -17.78
N GLU A 646 2.32 -8.75 -17.81
CA GLU A 646 2.35 -10.18 -18.17
C GLU A 646 2.14 -11.12 -16.97
N GLU A 647 2.40 -10.66 -15.74
CA GLU A 647 2.18 -11.44 -14.50
C GLU A 647 0.82 -11.12 -13.87
N THR A 648 0.11 -10.12 -14.38
CA THR A 648 -1.14 -9.61 -13.79
C THR A 648 -2.30 -9.49 -14.76
N ASP A 649 -2.40 -10.37 -15.76
CA ASP A 649 -3.73 -10.70 -16.29
C ASP A 649 -4.53 -11.41 -15.18
N TYR A 650 -4.96 -10.62 -14.20
CA TYR A 650 -6.08 -10.91 -13.34
C TYR A 650 -7.31 -10.86 -14.25
N GLU A 651 -7.63 -12.00 -14.86
CA GLU A 651 -9.00 -12.32 -15.21
C GLU A 651 -9.80 -12.31 -13.92
N GLY A 652 -10.28 -11.13 -13.53
CA GLY A 652 -10.75 -10.83 -12.19
C GLY A 652 -12.05 -11.47 -11.73
N GLY A 653 -12.24 -12.76 -11.99
CA GLY A 653 -13.37 -13.55 -11.53
C GLY A 653 -12.93 -14.55 -10.47
N SER A 654 -13.88 -14.94 -9.63
CA SER A 654 -13.83 -16.02 -8.63
C SER A 654 -13.47 -17.43 -9.16
N GLY A 655 -12.91 -17.55 -10.38
CA GLY A 655 -12.85 -18.78 -11.16
C GLY A 655 -14.17 -19.10 -11.88
N VAL A 656 -15.11 -18.14 -11.92
CA VAL A 656 -16.40 -18.26 -12.58
C VAL A 656 -16.38 -17.53 -13.91
N ASP A 657 -16.63 -18.25 -14.99
CA ASP A 657 -16.71 -17.71 -16.34
C ASP A 657 -17.84 -16.69 -16.49
N ALA A 658 -17.56 -15.60 -17.20
CA ALA A 658 -18.60 -14.70 -17.65
C ALA A 658 -19.55 -15.45 -18.59
N THR A 659 -20.81 -15.54 -18.19
CA THR A 659 -21.90 -16.11 -18.98
C THR A 659 -22.61 -15.06 -19.84
N GLY A 660 -22.49 -13.78 -19.48
CA GLY A 660 -23.01 -12.67 -20.26
C GLY A 660 -22.46 -11.31 -19.80
N VAL A 661 -22.63 -10.31 -20.66
CA VAL A 661 -22.33 -8.90 -20.36
C VAL A 661 -23.48 -8.05 -20.88
N SER A 662 -23.74 -6.92 -20.22
CA SER A 662 -24.76 -5.94 -20.61
C SER A 662 -24.20 -4.53 -20.47
N ILE A 663 -24.67 -3.60 -21.32
CA ILE A 663 -24.30 -2.18 -21.26
C ILE A 663 -25.51 -1.38 -20.78
N SER A 664 -25.27 -0.52 -19.80
CA SER A 664 -26.18 0.50 -19.27
C SER A 664 -25.48 1.86 -19.27
N GLY A 665 -26.15 2.94 -18.89
CA GLY A 665 -25.52 4.26 -18.83
C GLY A 665 -26.46 5.37 -19.24
N ASP A 666 -25.90 6.57 -19.42
CA ASP A 666 -26.65 7.80 -19.61
C ASP A 666 -27.61 7.70 -20.80
N GLY A 667 -28.91 7.59 -20.52
CA GLY A 667 -29.96 7.56 -21.54
C GLY A 667 -29.97 6.32 -22.45
N VAL A 668 -29.28 5.24 -22.06
CA VAL A 668 -29.33 3.96 -22.79
C VAL A 668 -30.69 3.29 -22.55
N SER A 669 -31.43 3.02 -23.63
CA SER A 669 -32.72 2.34 -23.61
C SER A 669 -32.78 1.34 -24.76
N ASN A 670 -33.08 0.06 -24.46
CA ASN A 670 -33.10 -1.03 -25.45
C ASN A 670 -31.83 -1.11 -26.31
N GLY A 671 -30.65 -0.94 -25.69
CA GLY A 671 -29.35 -0.98 -26.39
C GLY A 671 -29.13 0.19 -27.34
N LYS A 672 -29.87 1.28 -27.20
CA LYS A 672 -29.72 2.48 -28.04
C LYS A 672 -29.68 3.74 -27.18
N VAL A 673 -28.96 4.75 -27.67
CA VAL A 673 -28.92 6.08 -27.09
C VAL A 673 -28.88 7.12 -28.21
N SER A 674 -29.64 8.21 -28.06
CA SER A 674 -29.61 9.33 -28.99
C SER A 674 -29.20 10.59 -28.24
N ARG A 675 -28.33 11.40 -28.85
CA ARG A 675 -27.84 12.66 -28.29
C ARG A 675 -27.73 13.74 -29.34
N ASP A 676 -28.25 14.91 -29.01
CA ASP A 676 -28.15 16.10 -29.84
C ASP A 676 -27.05 17.03 -29.30
N ILE A 677 -25.93 17.09 -30.02
CA ILE A 677 -24.75 17.86 -29.61
C ILE A 677 -24.95 19.37 -29.75
N SER A 678 -26.02 19.83 -30.42
CA SER A 678 -26.32 21.27 -30.58
C SER A 678 -26.63 22.01 -29.28
N SER A 679 -26.83 21.26 -28.19
CA SER A 679 -27.08 21.78 -26.84
C SER A 679 -25.82 21.95 -25.98
N GLY A 680 -24.64 21.57 -26.49
CA GLY A 680 -23.38 21.53 -25.74
C GLY A 680 -23.13 20.22 -24.98
N ASP A 681 -24.05 19.26 -25.04
CA ASP A 681 -23.88 17.92 -24.46
C ASP A 681 -23.01 17.03 -25.36
N THR A 682 -21.69 17.08 -25.16
CA THR A 682 -20.69 16.42 -26.01
C THR A 682 -20.12 15.12 -25.42
N SER A 683 -20.68 14.61 -24.32
CA SER A 683 -20.23 13.35 -23.74
C SER A 683 -21.34 12.57 -23.04
N LEU A 684 -21.20 11.26 -22.97
CA LEU A 684 -22.06 10.40 -22.15
C LEU A 684 -21.24 9.29 -21.50
N THR A 685 -21.72 8.71 -20.40
CA THR A 685 -21.02 7.62 -19.70
C THR A 685 -21.79 6.31 -19.82
N LEU A 686 -21.09 5.25 -20.22
CA LEU A 686 -21.59 3.88 -20.28
C LEU A 686 -21.00 3.04 -19.15
N LYS A 687 -21.74 2.04 -18.71
CA LYS A 687 -21.35 1.07 -17.69
C LYS A 687 -21.66 -0.34 -18.17
N ALA A 688 -20.65 -1.20 -18.20
CA ALA A 688 -20.84 -2.63 -18.43
C ALA A 688 -21.16 -3.36 -17.12
N THR A 689 -21.91 -4.46 -17.20
CA THR A 689 -22.21 -5.36 -16.08
C THR A 689 -22.09 -6.79 -16.56
N VAL A 690 -21.25 -7.59 -15.89
CA VAL A 690 -20.94 -8.97 -16.27
C VAL A 690 -21.69 -9.93 -15.35
N THR A 691 -22.24 -11.00 -15.92
CA THR A 691 -23.02 -12.04 -15.23
C THR A 691 -22.28 -13.37 -15.25
N PRO A 692 -22.22 -14.12 -14.14
CA PRO A 692 -22.73 -13.76 -12.80
C PRO A 692 -21.86 -12.69 -12.09
N SER A 693 -22.37 -12.09 -11.02
CA SER A 693 -21.74 -10.93 -10.34
C SER A 693 -20.39 -11.25 -9.67
N ASP A 694 -20.09 -12.53 -9.51
CA ASP A 694 -18.84 -13.09 -9.00
C ASP A 694 -17.83 -13.43 -10.13
N ALA A 695 -18.22 -13.32 -11.41
CA ALA A 695 -17.30 -13.35 -12.55
C ALA A 695 -16.54 -12.01 -12.69
N SER A 696 -15.49 -11.99 -13.52
CA SER A 696 -14.72 -10.77 -13.79
C SER A 696 -15.60 -9.67 -14.35
N GLN A 697 -15.63 -8.53 -13.65
CA GLN A 697 -16.42 -7.37 -14.09
C GLN A 697 -15.64 -6.48 -15.08
N ARG A 698 -14.40 -6.85 -15.44
CA ARG A 698 -13.60 -6.10 -16.42
C ARG A 698 -14.08 -6.38 -17.85
N VAL A 699 -14.11 -5.33 -18.67
CA VAL A 699 -14.43 -5.38 -20.09
C VAL A 699 -13.52 -4.44 -20.89
N THR A 700 -13.27 -4.76 -22.15
CA THR A 700 -12.60 -3.89 -23.12
C THR A 700 -13.66 -3.16 -23.95
N TRP A 701 -13.48 -1.85 -24.12
CA TRP A 701 -14.39 -1.01 -24.91
C TRP A 701 -13.84 -0.73 -26.31
N SER A 702 -14.73 -0.66 -27.31
CA SER A 702 -14.38 -0.22 -28.66
C SER A 702 -15.52 0.55 -29.34
N SER A 703 -15.17 1.43 -30.26
CA SER A 703 -16.11 2.16 -31.12
C SER A 703 -16.01 1.68 -32.56
N SER A 704 -17.14 1.57 -33.26
CA SER A 704 -17.15 1.25 -34.69
C SER A 704 -16.72 2.42 -35.59
N ASP A 705 -16.71 3.66 -35.07
CA ASP A 705 -16.30 4.88 -35.78
C ASP A 705 -15.96 6.00 -34.77
N ASP A 706 -14.68 6.09 -34.40
CA ASP A 706 -14.16 7.12 -33.49
C ASP A 706 -14.29 8.56 -34.02
N SER A 707 -14.60 8.76 -35.30
CA SER A 707 -14.86 10.08 -35.86
C SER A 707 -16.28 10.59 -35.57
N VAL A 708 -17.20 9.69 -35.21
CA VAL A 708 -18.57 10.00 -34.77
C VAL A 708 -18.66 10.04 -33.25
N ALA A 709 -18.16 9.00 -32.57
CA ALA A 709 -17.95 9.02 -31.13
C ALA A 709 -16.83 8.08 -30.70
N ALA A 710 -15.99 8.51 -29.75
CA ALA A 710 -14.88 7.71 -29.21
C ALA A 710 -15.16 7.30 -27.76
N VAL A 711 -14.76 6.09 -27.37
CA VAL A 711 -14.99 5.54 -26.02
C VAL A 711 -13.67 5.31 -25.27
N SER A 712 -13.61 5.71 -24.00
CA SER A 712 -12.44 5.46 -23.13
C SER A 712 -12.50 4.06 -22.50
N SER A 713 -11.39 3.66 -21.86
CA SER A 713 -11.29 2.42 -21.07
C SER A 713 -12.31 2.34 -19.92
N GLU A 714 -12.81 3.47 -19.44
CA GLU A 714 -13.78 3.57 -18.34
C GLU A 714 -15.24 3.64 -18.86
N GLY A 715 -15.46 3.56 -20.16
CA GLY A 715 -16.79 3.66 -20.77
C GLY A 715 -17.30 5.10 -20.95
N LYS A 716 -16.44 6.13 -20.82
CA LYS A 716 -16.81 7.51 -21.17
C LYS A 716 -16.76 7.70 -22.68
N VAL A 717 -17.86 8.15 -23.27
CA VAL A 717 -18.00 8.36 -24.71
C VAL A 717 -18.01 9.84 -25.03
N SER A 718 -17.09 10.27 -25.90
CA SER A 718 -17.02 11.63 -26.45
C SER A 718 -17.71 11.70 -27.81
N LEU A 719 -18.74 12.54 -27.93
CA LEU A 719 -19.58 12.72 -29.13
C LEU A 719 -19.00 13.83 -30.00
N LYS A 720 -18.67 13.53 -31.27
CA LYS A 720 -17.90 14.45 -32.11
C LYS A 720 -18.72 15.10 -33.23
N LYS A 721 -19.53 14.33 -33.94
CA LYS A 721 -20.34 14.82 -35.06
C LYS A 721 -21.59 13.97 -35.28
N ALA A 722 -22.57 14.51 -36.00
CA ALA A 722 -23.76 13.77 -36.37
C ALA A 722 -23.41 12.46 -37.12
N GLY A 723 -24.03 11.36 -36.70
CA GLY A 723 -23.73 10.03 -37.21
C GLY A 723 -24.28 8.93 -36.30
N THR A 724 -24.17 7.68 -36.71
CA THR A 724 -24.54 6.53 -35.87
C THR A 724 -23.34 5.61 -35.72
N VAL A 725 -23.05 5.20 -34.48
CA VAL A 725 -21.89 4.39 -34.13
C VAL A 725 -22.29 3.31 -33.12
N THR A 726 -21.61 2.17 -33.14
CA THR A 726 -21.81 1.10 -32.16
C THR A 726 -20.63 1.07 -31.20
N ILE A 727 -20.92 1.12 -29.91
CA ILE A 727 -19.94 0.92 -28.84
C ILE A 727 -20.08 -0.51 -28.31
N THR A 728 -18.98 -1.23 -28.22
CA THR A 728 -18.92 -2.63 -27.80
C THR A 728 -18.14 -2.76 -26.50
N ALA A 729 -18.66 -3.56 -25.56
CA ALA A 729 -17.96 -4.02 -24.37
C ALA A 729 -17.68 -5.53 -24.49
N THR A 730 -16.44 -5.96 -24.28
CA THR A 730 -16.00 -7.36 -24.44
C THR A 730 -15.34 -7.86 -23.16
N THR A 731 -15.82 -8.98 -22.61
CA THR A 731 -15.20 -9.68 -21.47
C THR A 731 -13.94 -10.45 -21.88
N SER A 732 -13.11 -10.86 -20.91
CA SER A 732 -11.87 -11.62 -21.16
C SER A 732 -12.08 -12.94 -21.92
N ASN A 733 -13.17 -13.66 -21.60
CA ASN A 733 -13.56 -14.89 -22.30
C ASN A 733 -14.41 -14.65 -23.57
N GLY A 734 -14.44 -13.42 -24.08
CA GLY A 734 -15.00 -13.08 -25.40
C GLY A 734 -16.50 -12.85 -25.47
N LYS A 735 -17.25 -12.79 -24.35
CA LYS A 735 -18.66 -12.33 -24.38
C LYS A 735 -18.73 -10.85 -24.66
N THR A 736 -19.67 -10.44 -25.52
CA THR A 736 -19.83 -9.05 -25.94
C THR A 736 -21.23 -8.51 -25.65
N ALA A 737 -21.31 -7.20 -25.43
CA ALA A 737 -22.54 -6.42 -25.45
C ALA A 737 -22.31 -5.15 -26.27
N THR A 738 -23.36 -4.65 -26.92
CA THR A 738 -23.28 -3.48 -27.79
C THR A 738 -24.34 -2.45 -27.45
N VAL A 739 -24.02 -1.18 -27.63
CA VAL A 739 -24.98 -0.07 -27.64
C VAL A 739 -24.82 0.74 -28.92
N THR A 740 -25.94 1.07 -29.58
CA THR A 740 -25.94 1.97 -30.74
C THR A 740 -26.15 3.41 -30.27
N ILE A 741 -25.20 4.28 -30.60
CA ILE A 741 -25.25 5.71 -30.33
C ILE A 741 -25.60 6.44 -31.62
N THR A 742 -26.69 7.21 -31.60
CA THR A 742 -27.04 8.14 -32.67
C THR A 742 -26.76 9.57 -32.19
N VAL A 743 -25.81 10.23 -32.85
CA VAL A 743 -25.48 11.64 -32.63
C VAL A 743 -26.23 12.48 -33.67
N THR A 744 -26.95 13.49 -33.23
CA THR A 744 -27.70 14.43 -34.08
C THR A 744 -27.30 15.87 -33.80
N GLY A 745 -27.63 16.78 -34.72
CA GLY A 745 -27.29 18.21 -34.58
C GLY A 745 -25.83 18.53 -34.90
N GLU A 746 -25.54 19.81 -35.05
CA GLU A 746 -24.17 20.35 -35.13
C GLU A 746 -23.83 20.94 -33.76
N ALA A 747 -22.62 20.67 -33.25
CA ALA A 747 -22.17 21.27 -32.00
C ALA A 747 -22.33 22.80 -32.07
N PRO A 748 -22.82 23.48 -31.01
CA PRO A 748 -22.97 24.93 -31.05
C PRO A 748 -21.60 25.53 -31.36
N LYS A 749 -21.55 26.44 -32.35
CA LYS A 749 -20.33 27.09 -32.77
C LYS A 749 -19.70 27.76 -31.55
N ALA A 750 -18.44 27.44 -31.23
CA ALA A 750 -17.78 28.01 -30.07
C ALA A 750 -17.77 29.54 -30.19
N THR A 751 -18.03 30.25 -29.09
CA THR A 751 -17.93 31.72 -29.02
C THR A 751 -16.49 32.21 -29.15
N ASN A 752 -15.53 31.30 -28.95
CA ASN A 752 -14.10 31.53 -28.90
C ASN A 752 -13.41 30.61 -29.93
N VAL A 753 -13.08 31.15 -31.11
CA VAL A 753 -12.50 30.37 -32.22
C VAL A 753 -11.23 31.04 -32.69
N VAL A 754 -10.18 30.25 -32.88
CA VAL A 754 -8.92 30.71 -33.47
C VAL A 754 -8.75 30.06 -34.84
N TYR A 755 -8.81 30.85 -35.90
CA TYR A 755 -8.46 30.45 -37.26
C TYR A 755 -6.97 30.62 -37.52
N ALA A 756 -6.39 29.77 -38.36
CA ALA A 756 -5.00 29.85 -38.79
C ALA A 756 -4.84 29.43 -40.25
N ALA A 757 -4.01 30.16 -41.00
CA ALA A 757 -3.46 29.64 -42.26
C ALA A 757 -2.22 28.80 -41.94
N LYS A 758 -2.17 27.55 -42.40
CA LYS A 758 -0.99 26.69 -42.19
C LYS A 758 0.15 27.12 -43.11
N PRO A 759 1.35 27.43 -42.59
CA PRO A 759 2.53 27.66 -43.42
C PRO A 759 2.78 26.51 -44.39
N SER A 760 3.24 26.82 -45.61
CA SER A 760 3.42 25.82 -46.67
C SER A 760 4.45 24.73 -46.32
N ASN A 761 5.42 25.06 -45.47
CA ASN A 761 6.46 24.17 -44.98
C ASN A 761 6.05 23.31 -43.77
N TRP A 762 4.84 23.48 -43.22
CA TRP A 762 4.36 22.70 -42.07
C TRP A 762 3.55 21.50 -42.54
N SER A 763 3.84 20.30 -42.04
CA SER A 763 3.07 19.09 -42.35
C SER A 763 1.70 19.10 -41.66
N LYS A 764 1.67 19.53 -40.40
CA LYS A 764 0.48 19.71 -39.55
C LYS A 764 0.50 21.08 -38.89
N ILE A 765 -0.61 21.50 -38.28
CA ILE A 765 -0.66 22.73 -37.48
C ILE A 765 -1.38 22.46 -36.17
N TYR A 766 -0.74 22.86 -35.07
CA TYR A 766 -1.25 22.74 -33.71
C TYR A 766 -1.44 24.13 -33.10
N ALA A 767 -2.41 24.26 -32.20
CA ALA A 767 -2.58 25.42 -31.33
C ALA A 767 -2.33 25.00 -29.87
N TYR A 768 -1.32 25.60 -29.24
CA TYR A 768 -1.06 25.49 -27.81
C TYR A 768 -1.56 26.76 -27.12
N VAL A 769 -2.63 26.63 -26.33
CA VAL A 769 -3.32 27.75 -25.67
C VAL A 769 -3.13 27.64 -24.16
N TYR A 770 -2.65 28.69 -23.52
CA TYR A 770 -2.34 28.70 -22.10
C TYR A 770 -2.57 30.07 -21.45
N VAL A 771 -2.74 30.08 -20.14
CA VAL A 771 -2.75 31.27 -19.29
C VAL A 771 -1.53 31.19 -18.36
N ASP A 772 -0.78 32.28 -18.19
CA ASP A 772 0.44 32.28 -17.36
C ASP A 772 0.14 31.82 -15.92
N GLY A 773 0.92 30.87 -15.41
CA GLY A 773 0.77 30.35 -14.04
C GLY A 773 -0.47 29.47 -13.80
N SER A 774 -1.15 28.99 -14.86
CA SER A 774 -2.42 28.26 -14.78
C SER A 774 -2.49 27.07 -15.77
N THR A 775 -3.71 26.66 -16.17
CA THR A 775 -4.06 25.56 -17.07
C THR A 775 -3.74 25.83 -18.54
N ASN A 776 -3.39 24.76 -19.29
CA ASN A 776 -3.22 24.76 -20.75
C ASN A 776 -4.22 23.81 -21.43
N ASN A 777 -4.36 23.90 -22.75
CA ASN A 777 -5.29 23.06 -23.51
C ASN A 777 -4.83 21.60 -23.69
N ALA A 778 -3.53 21.35 -23.73
CA ALA A 778 -2.92 20.00 -23.75
C ALA A 778 -1.42 20.09 -23.38
N LYS A 779 -0.73 18.95 -23.21
CA LYS A 779 0.75 18.93 -23.21
C LYS A 779 1.28 19.41 -24.56
N TRP A 780 2.49 19.98 -24.59
CA TRP A 780 3.16 20.34 -25.85
C TRP A 780 3.15 19.15 -26.83
N PRO A 781 2.77 19.31 -28.11
CA PRO A 781 2.63 20.56 -28.89
C PRO A 781 1.26 21.27 -28.84
N GLY A 782 0.33 20.88 -27.96
CA GLY A 782 -1.04 21.40 -27.98
C GLY A 782 -1.98 20.53 -28.83
N VAL A 783 -3.07 21.12 -29.35
CA VAL A 783 -4.12 20.37 -30.08
C VAL A 783 -3.98 20.60 -31.59
N GLU A 784 -4.04 19.53 -32.38
CA GLU A 784 -4.02 19.60 -33.85
C GLU A 784 -5.27 20.35 -34.33
N MET A 785 -5.10 21.39 -35.16
CA MET A 785 -6.21 22.21 -35.64
C MET A 785 -6.98 21.51 -36.76
N THR A 786 -8.27 21.80 -36.88
CA THR A 786 -9.16 21.16 -37.85
C THR A 786 -9.17 21.92 -39.18
N ALA A 787 -8.98 21.22 -40.29
CA ALA A 787 -9.01 21.81 -41.63
C ALA A 787 -10.43 22.23 -42.05
N ILE A 788 -10.54 23.38 -42.72
CA ILE A 788 -11.79 23.90 -43.30
C ILE A 788 -11.84 23.53 -44.78
N SER A 789 -12.86 22.79 -45.19
CA SER A 789 -13.12 22.49 -46.61
C SER A 789 -13.84 23.67 -47.27
N GLY A 790 -13.10 24.57 -47.92
CA GLY A 790 -13.64 25.77 -48.58
C GLY A 790 -13.66 26.99 -47.66
N THR A 791 -14.82 27.63 -47.51
CA THR A 791 -15.05 28.74 -46.55
C THR A 791 -16.14 28.36 -45.56
N ASP A 792 -15.93 28.63 -44.27
CA ASP A 792 -16.90 28.36 -43.22
C ASP A 792 -17.99 29.45 -43.12
N THR A 793 -18.91 29.33 -42.16
CA THR A 793 -20.01 30.30 -41.96
C THR A 793 -19.56 31.70 -41.49
N CYS A 794 -18.28 31.89 -41.15
CA CYS A 794 -17.65 33.19 -40.90
C CYS A 794 -16.83 33.69 -42.12
N GLY A 795 -16.93 33.01 -43.26
CA GLY A 795 -16.19 33.31 -44.48
C GLY A 795 -14.69 32.99 -44.40
N GLN A 796 -14.25 32.19 -43.42
CA GLN A 796 -12.85 31.86 -43.21
C GLN A 796 -12.45 30.53 -43.87
N SER A 797 -11.20 30.43 -44.31
CA SER A 797 -10.58 29.21 -44.86
C SER A 797 -9.27 28.91 -44.12
N GLY A 798 -8.75 27.68 -44.26
CA GLY A 798 -7.53 27.25 -43.56
C GLY A 798 -7.84 26.22 -42.46
N TYR A 799 -7.42 26.50 -41.23
CA TYR A 799 -7.60 25.63 -40.07
C TYR A 799 -8.26 26.40 -38.94
N TYR A 800 -8.97 25.71 -38.05
CA TYR A 800 -9.55 26.32 -36.86
C TYR A 800 -9.37 25.45 -35.61
N TYR A 801 -9.43 26.11 -34.46
CA TYR A 801 -9.49 25.48 -33.14
C TYR A 801 -10.50 26.22 -32.28
N ASP A 802 -11.42 25.47 -31.66
CA ASP A 802 -12.38 25.99 -30.69
C ASP A 802 -11.68 26.10 -29.34
N VAL A 803 -11.53 27.34 -28.84
CA VAL A 803 -10.89 27.58 -27.54
C VAL A 803 -11.94 27.41 -26.44
N PRO A 804 -11.72 26.53 -25.45
CA PRO A 804 -12.62 26.40 -24.32
C PRO A 804 -12.82 27.73 -23.58
N ASP A 805 -14.03 28.00 -23.09
CA ASP A 805 -14.36 29.28 -22.44
C ASP A 805 -13.49 29.59 -21.23
N ASN A 806 -13.07 28.56 -20.48
CA ASN A 806 -12.16 28.69 -19.35
C ASN A 806 -10.71 29.03 -19.74
N LEU A 807 -10.38 28.99 -21.04
CA LEU A 807 -9.10 29.36 -21.63
C LEU A 807 -9.21 30.57 -22.58
N ALA A 808 -10.36 31.25 -22.59
CA ALA A 808 -10.64 32.34 -23.52
C ALA A 808 -10.31 33.74 -22.95
N SER A 809 -9.87 33.87 -21.70
CA SER A 809 -9.56 35.17 -21.07
C SER A 809 -8.09 35.23 -20.64
N ASN A 810 -7.39 36.33 -20.98
CA ASN A 810 -5.98 36.54 -20.67
C ASN A 810 -5.06 35.40 -21.14
N ALA A 811 -5.40 34.77 -22.25
CA ALA A 811 -4.70 33.62 -22.77
C ALA A 811 -3.61 34.02 -23.78
N LYS A 812 -2.75 33.06 -24.08
CA LYS A 812 -1.72 33.13 -25.11
C LYS A 812 -1.79 31.90 -26.00
N VAL A 813 -1.54 32.08 -27.29
CA VAL A 813 -1.57 31.02 -28.30
C VAL A 813 -0.20 30.91 -28.97
N ILE A 814 0.32 29.69 -29.07
CA ILE A 814 1.48 29.33 -29.89
C ILE A 814 1.00 28.40 -31.01
N PHE A 815 1.27 28.75 -32.26
CA PHE A 815 1.07 27.87 -33.40
C PHE A 815 2.36 27.11 -33.70
N ASN A 816 2.28 25.79 -33.94
CA ASN A 816 3.46 24.97 -34.24
C ASN A 816 3.14 23.78 -35.16
N ASP A 817 4.16 23.11 -35.69
CA ASP A 817 4.03 21.97 -36.61
C ASP A 817 4.02 20.59 -35.92
N GLY A 818 4.10 20.55 -34.59
CA GLY A 818 4.28 19.34 -33.80
C GLY A 818 5.76 18.92 -33.64
N GLY A 819 6.69 19.67 -34.22
CA GLY A 819 8.13 19.44 -34.19
C GLY A 819 8.90 20.68 -33.72
N SER A 820 9.92 21.09 -34.48
CA SER A 820 10.81 22.19 -34.11
C SER A 820 10.36 23.57 -34.62
N GLN A 821 9.29 23.67 -35.40
CA GLN A 821 8.84 24.92 -36.01
C GLN A 821 7.64 25.49 -35.23
N GLN A 822 7.75 26.75 -34.81
CA GLN A 822 6.70 27.44 -34.04
C GLN A 822 6.70 28.94 -34.27
N VAL A 823 5.54 29.56 -34.04
CA VAL A 823 5.34 31.00 -34.00
C VAL A 823 4.49 31.34 -32.77
N PRO A 824 4.97 32.20 -31.85
CA PRO A 824 6.28 32.88 -31.82
C PRO A 824 7.45 31.90 -31.64
N GLY A 825 8.70 32.37 -31.80
CA GLY A 825 9.89 31.50 -31.77
C GLY A 825 10.11 30.82 -30.42
N ALA A 826 10.98 29.80 -30.38
CA ALA A 826 11.29 29.09 -29.13
C ALA A 826 11.72 30.08 -28.02
N ASN A 827 11.20 29.86 -26.80
CA ASN A 827 11.38 30.73 -25.64
C ASN A 827 10.78 32.14 -25.74
N GLN A 828 9.94 32.42 -26.76
CA GLN A 828 9.14 33.62 -26.81
C GLN A 828 7.74 33.36 -26.22
N ALA A 829 7.16 34.38 -25.59
CA ALA A 829 5.78 34.30 -25.10
C ALA A 829 4.81 34.11 -26.27
N GLY A 830 3.75 33.32 -26.07
CA GLY A 830 2.70 33.13 -27.06
C GLY A 830 1.94 34.42 -27.40
N ILE A 831 1.28 34.44 -28.55
CA ILE A 831 0.49 35.58 -29.05
C ILE A 831 -0.71 35.80 -28.13
N SER A 832 -0.92 37.02 -27.65
CA SER A 832 -2.02 37.35 -26.73
C SER A 832 -3.39 37.10 -27.37
N TYR A 833 -4.28 36.43 -26.65
CA TYR A 833 -5.64 36.07 -27.04
C TYR A 833 -6.61 36.33 -25.89
N ASN A 834 -7.61 37.18 -26.13
CA ASN A 834 -8.61 37.59 -25.14
C ASN A 834 -10.03 37.24 -25.61
N GLY A 835 -10.20 36.03 -26.13
CA GLY A 835 -11.51 35.49 -26.48
C GLY A 835 -12.04 36.03 -27.80
N GLY A 836 -13.23 35.56 -28.17
CA GLY A 836 -13.88 35.85 -29.44
C GLY A 836 -13.31 35.06 -30.62
N THR A 837 -13.81 35.40 -31.80
CA THR A 837 -13.41 34.77 -33.06
C THR A 837 -12.27 35.57 -33.68
N VAL A 838 -11.10 34.95 -33.86
CA VAL A 838 -9.87 35.61 -34.35
C VAL A 838 -9.17 34.78 -35.42
N ARG A 839 -8.27 35.39 -36.19
CA ARG A 839 -7.49 34.72 -37.23
C ARG A 839 -6.01 35.08 -37.18
N TRP A 840 -5.17 34.07 -37.29
CA TRP A 840 -3.75 34.18 -37.60
C TRP A 840 -3.51 33.97 -39.10
N SER A 841 -2.71 34.84 -39.72
CA SER A 841 -2.45 34.84 -41.17
C SER A 841 -1.47 33.76 -41.65
N GLY A 842 -0.94 32.95 -40.71
CA GLY A 842 0.10 31.96 -41.00
C GLY A 842 1.52 32.52 -40.92
N SER A 843 1.68 33.79 -40.52
CA SER A 843 2.98 34.43 -40.30
C SER A 843 2.86 35.58 -39.31
N GLY A 844 3.96 35.95 -38.66
CA GLY A 844 4.00 37.06 -37.70
C GLY A 844 3.35 36.75 -36.35
N THR A 845 3.37 37.73 -35.44
CA THR A 845 2.96 37.59 -34.03
C THR A 845 1.65 38.32 -33.71
N THR A 846 0.76 38.46 -34.70
CA THR A 846 -0.52 39.18 -34.58
C THR A 846 -1.69 38.27 -34.95
N ILE A 847 -2.79 38.39 -34.20
CA ILE A 847 -4.08 37.77 -34.52
C ILE A 847 -5.13 38.86 -34.67
N GLU A 848 -5.99 38.72 -35.67
CA GLU A 848 -6.98 39.73 -36.05
C GLU A 848 -8.40 39.25 -35.72
N SER A 849 -9.27 40.15 -35.26
CA SER A 849 -10.67 39.82 -34.99
C SER A 849 -11.44 39.51 -36.28
N VAL A 850 -12.28 38.49 -36.26
CA VAL A 850 -13.16 38.09 -37.36
C VAL A 850 -14.62 38.38 -36.97
N THR A 851 -15.33 39.13 -37.81
CA THR A 851 -16.77 39.41 -37.63
C THR A 851 -17.61 38.44 -38.45
N CYS A 852 -18.43 37.63 -37.79
CA CYS A 852 -19.37 36.72 -38.46
C CYS A 852 -20.77 37.37 -38.58
N GLN A 853 -21.48 37.18 -39.69
CA GLN A 853 -22.88 37.66 -39.83
C GLN A 853 -23.84 36.74 -39.07
N THR A 854 -24.70 37.29 -38.20
CA THR A 854 -25.73 36.52 -37.48
C THR A 854 -27.10 36.66 -38.18
N LEU A 855 -27.67 35.53 -38.60
CA LEU A 855 -29.04 35.45 -39.14
C LEU A 855 -30.00 35.03 -38.01
N ASP A 856 -31.02 35.84 -37.71
CA ASP A 856 -32.03 35.52 -36.70
C ASP A 856 -33.17 34.67 -37.32
N VAL A 857 -33.28 33.40 -36.94
CA VAL A 857 -34.25 32.43 -37.42
C VAL A 857 -35.23 32.10 -36.29
N PRO A 858 -36.53 32.43 -36.39
CA PRO A 858 -37.48 32.22 -35.29
C PRO A 858 -37.92 30.76 -35.16
N VAL A 859 -38.33 30.36 -33.94
CA VAL A 859 -38.87 29.02 -33.65
C VAL A 859 -40.26 28.85 -34.29
N SER A 860 -40.39 27.87 -35.19
CA SER A 860 -41.65 27.51 -35.85
C SER A 860 -42.47 26.50 -35.05
N SER A 861 -41.86 25.50 -34.41
CA SER A 861 -42.56 24.50 -33.58
C SER A 861 -41.66 23.87 -32.51
N VAL A 862 -42.29 23.30 -31.46
CA VAL A 862 -41.66 22.47 -30.43
C VAL A 862 -42.36 21.11 -30.44
N ALA A 863 -41.60 20.02 -30.41
CA ALA A 863 -42.12 18.66 -30.27
C ALA A 863 -41.45 17.98 -29.08
N VAL A 864 -42.20 17.22 -28.28
CA VAL A 864 -41.63 16.44 -27.17
C VAL A 864 -41.55 14.97 -27.56
N SER A 865 -40.36 14.38 -27.38
CA SER A 865 -40.09 12.96 -27.58
C SER A 865 -39.37 12.40 -26.35
N GLY A 866 -39.27 11.07 -26.24
CA GLY A 866 -38.61 10.41 -25.12
C GLY A 866 -38.90 8.92 -25.12
N SER A 867 -38.06 8.13 -24.43
CA SER A 867 -38.27 6.69 -24.32
C SER A 867 -39.60 6.42 -23.58
N GLY A 868 -40.44 5.55 -24.14
CA GLY A 868 -41.78 5.26 -23.62
C GLY A 868 -42.85 6.31 -23.95
N VAL A 869 -42.52 7.38 -24.67
CA VAL A 869 -43.51 8.36 -25.14
C VAL A 869 -44.19 7.85 -26.40
N SER A 870 -45.50 7.63 -26.36
CA SER A 870 -46.31 7.29 -27.53
C SER A 870 -47.61 8.08 -27.50
N ASN A 871 -47.98 8.70 -28.64
CA ASN A 871 -49.17 9.53 -28.78
C ASN A 871 -49.32 10.59 -27.66
N GLY A 872 -48.21 11.24 -27.28
CA GLY A 872 -48.19 12.27 -26.22
C GLY A 872 -48.38 11.73 -24.80
N LYS A 873 -48.21 10.42 -24.57
CA LYS A 873 -48.36 9.78 -23.25
C LYS A 873 -47.10 9.03 -22.87
N LEU A 874 -46.77 9.06 -21.58
CA LEU A 874 -45.66 8.35 -20.97
C LEU A 874 -46.15 7.66 -19.69
N SER A 875 -45.84 6.38 -19.52
CA SER A 875 -46.14 5.64 -18.28
C SER A 875 -44.85 5.31 -17.55
N LEU A 876 -44.75 5.67 -16.28
CA LEU A 876 -43.59 5.41 -15.42
C LEU A 876 -44.00 4.74 -14.14
N GLU A 877 -43.11 3.94 -13.59
CA GLU A 877 -43.28 3.34 -12.29
C GLU A 877 -42.76 4.28 -11.19
N LYS A 878 -43.36 4.27 -10.00
CA LYS A 878 -42.95 5.12 -8.88
C LYS A 878 -41.47 4.87 -8.54
N GLY A 879 -40.70 5.96 -8.43
CA GLY A 879 -39.26 5.90 -8.21
C GLY A 879 -38.43 5.66 -9.48
N LYS A 880 -39.07 5.40 -10.63
CA LYS A 880 -38.42 5.46 -11.94
C LYS A 880 -38.45 6.87 -12.50
N SER A 881 -37.71 7.06 -13.57
CA SER A 881 -37.56 8.33 -14.27
C SER A 881 -37.46 8.09 -15.76
N ALA A 882 -37.71 9.14 -16.53
CA ALA A 882 -37.44 9.15 -17.96
C ALA A 882 -36.95 10.51 -18.41
N GLN A 883 -36.02 10.50 -19.34
CA GLN A 883 -35.55 11.70 -20.02
C GLN A 883 -36.51 12.02 -21.17
N LEU A 884 -37.08 13.24 -21.14
CA LEU A 884 -37.78 13.82 -22.28
C LEU A 884 -36.84 14.76 -23.04
N SER A 885 -37.02 14.83 -24.34
CA SER A 885 -36.30 15.73 -25.24
C SER A 885 -37.31 16.62 -25.96
N ALA A 886 -36.98 17.90 -26.09
CA ALA A 886 -37.76 18.84 -26.87
C ALA A 886 -37.00 19.19 -28.16
N THR A 887 -37.63 18.93 -29.31
CA THR A 887 -37.10 19.31 -30.61
C THR A 887 -37.68 20.66 -31.00
N VAL A 888 -36.83 21.67 -31.12
CA VAL A 888 -37.17 23.01 -31.61
C VAL A 888 -36.92 23.06 -33.11
N ASN A 889 -37.91 23.45 -33.91
CA ASN A 889 -37.81 23.60 -35.36
C ASN A 889 -37.95 25.08 -35.77
N PRO A 890 -37.35 25.51 -36.91
CA PRO A 890 -36.35 24.75 -37.67
C PRO A 890 -35.07 24.53 -36.85
N SER A 891 -34.24 23.55 -37.23
CA SER A 891 -33.02 23.18 -36.47
C SER A 891 -32.03 24.34 -36.30
N ASN A 892 -32.07 25.33 -37.19
CA ASN A 892 -31.23 26.53 -37.16
C ASN A 892 -31.89 27.74 -36.48
N ALA A 893 -32.97 27.57 -35.70
CA ALA A 893 -33.58 28.67 -34.96
C ALA A 893 -32.57 29.34 -33.99
N THR A 894 -32.67 30.65 -33.80
CA THR A 894 -31.68 31.46 -33.07
C THR A 894 -31.90 31.47 -31.56
N ASN A 895 -33.15 31.37 -31.09
CA ASN A 895 -33.47 31.19 -29.66
C ASN A 895 -34.12 29.82 -29.41
N ARG A 896 -33.29 28.81 -29.18
CA ARG A 896 -33.69 27.41 -28.97
C ARG A 896 -33.81 27.03 -27.50
N THR A 897 -33.73 28.00 -26.59
CA THR A 897 -33.76 27.73 -25.15
C THR A 897 -35.09 27.10 -24.76
N VAL A 898 -35.04 25.85 -24.28
CA VAL A 898 -36.23 25.11 -23.84
C VAL A 898 -36.42 25.28 -22.35
N THR A 899 -37.65 25.62 -21.96
CA THR A 899 -38.09 25.65 -20.56
C THR A 899 -39.08 24.51 -20.30
N TRP A 900 -38.89 23.80 -19.20
CA TRP A 900 -39.72 22.65 -18.81
C TRP A 900 -40.56 22.98 -17.58
N SER A 901 -41.78 22.45 -17.53
CA SER A 901 -42.68 22.60 -16.39
C SER A 901 -43.54 21.36 -16.19
N SER A 902 -43.93 21.08 -14.93
CA SER A 902 -44.88 20.03 -14.58
C SER A 902 -46.12 20.63 -13.95
N SER A 903 -47.28 20.19 -14.41
CA SER A 903 -48.58 20.56 -13.83
C SER A 903 -48.81 20.03 -12.41
N ASN A 904 -48.08 18.98 -11.99
CA ASN A 904 -48.12 18.49 -10.61
C ASN A 904 -46.80 17.78 -10.25
N ALA A 905 -45.85 18.55 -9.73
CA ALA A 905 -44.52 18.06 -9.34
C ALA A 905 -44.56 16.99 -8.22
N SER A 906 -45.63 16.93 -7.42
CA SER A 906 -45.80 15.89 -6.39
C SER A 906 -46.17 14.50 -6.94
N VAL A 907 -46.58 14.44 -8.21
CA VAL A 907 -46.89 13.21 -8.95
C VAL A 907 -45.73 12.88 -9.90
N ALA A 908 -45.32 13.83 -10.73
CA ALA A 908 -44.10 13.73 -11.53
C ALA A 908 -43.40 15.08 -11.61
N SER A 909 -42.18 15.17 -11.10
CA SER A 909 -41.34 16.39 -11.18
C SER A 909 -40.52 16.37 -12.48
N VAL A 910 -40.16 17.55 -12.99
CA VAL A 910 -39.31 17.69 -14.18
C VAL A 910 -38.21 18.72 -13.92
N THR A 911 -36.97 18.44 -14.31
CA THR A 911 -35.85 19.37 -14.21
C THR A 911 -35.82 20.35 -15.37
N GLY A 912 -34.98 21.40 -15.30
CA GLY A 912 -34.73 22.32 -16.42
C GLY A 912 -34.16 21.65 -17.68
N THR A 913 -33.67 20.41 -17.58
CA THR A 913 -33.15 19.61 -18.70
C THR A 913 -34.16 18.59 -19.23
N GLY A 914 -35.40 18.56 -18.74
CA GLY A 914 -36.43 17.63 -19.20
C GLY A 914 -36.40 16.24 -18.55
N TYR A 915 -35.66 16.06 -17.45
CA TYR A 915 -35.61 14.80 -16.72
C TYR A 915 -36.82 14.67 -15.79
N VAL A 916 -37.70 13.70 -16.07
CA VAL A 916 -38.94 13.47 -15.33
C VAL A 916 -38.74 12.40 -14.28
N SER A 917 -39.05 12.70 -13.02
CA SER A 917 -39.02 11.73 -11.90
C SER A 917 -40.44 11.40 -11.43
N ALA A 918 -40.76 10.11 -11.35
CA ALA A 918 -42.07 9.62 -10.91
C ALA A 918 -42.13 9.58 -9.38
N VAL A 919 -42.83 10.56 -8.78
CA VAL A 919 -42.84 10.80 -7.33
C VAL A 919 -43.96 10.03 -6.63
N LYS A 920 -45.17 10.03 -7.20
CA LYS A 920 -46.34 9.40 -6.60
C LYS A 920 -47.30 8.89 -7.69
N ALA A 921 -47.94 7.75 -7.42
CA ALA A 921 -48.98 7.21 -8.30
C ALA A 921 -50.07 8.26 -8.60
N GLY A 922 -50.40 8.44 -9.88
CA GLY A 922 -51.25 9.52 -10.36
C GLY A 922 -50.89 9.96 -11.79
N THR A 923 -51.48 11.05 -12.27
CA THR A 923 -51.12 11.62 -13.59
C THR A 923 -50.71 13.08 -13.49
N ALA A 924 -49.65 13.46 -14.21
CA ALA A 924 -49.19 14.84 -14.37
C ALA A 924 -48.81 15.12 -15.84
N THR A 925 -49.12 16.31 -16.35
CA THR A 925 -48.66 16.78 -17.67
C THR A 925 -47.35 17.53 -17.54
N VAL A 926 -46.37 17.18 -18.37
CA VAL A 926 -45.06 17.85 -18.50
C VAL A 926 -45.02 18.61 -19.83
N THR A 927 -44.63 19.88 -19.79
CA THR A 927 -44.65 20.81 -20.94
C THR A 927 -43.27 21.38 -21.20
N ALA A 928 -42.84 21.38 -22.47
CA ALA A 928 -41.64 22.06 -22.97
C ALA A 928 -42.03 23.28 -23.81
N SER A 929 -41.36 24.41 -23.59
CA SER A 929 -41.61 25.68 -24.29
C SER A 929 -40.32 26.33 -24.80
N ALA A 930 -40.32 26.81 -26.05
CA ALA A 930 -39.21 27.56 -26.66
C ALA A 930 -39.74 28.57 -27.69
N GLY A 931 -39.20 29.80 -27.69
CA GLY A 931 -39.57 30.84 -28.67
C GLY A 931 -41.08 31.13 -28.78
N GLY A 932 -41.83 31.01 -27.69
CA GLY A 932 -43.28 31.20 -27.66
C GLY A 932 -44.13 30.01 -28.15
N LYS A 933 -43.51 28.89 -28.54
CA LYS A 933 -44.19 27.63 -28.91
C LYS A 933 -44.02 26.58 -27.79
N SER A 934 -44.94 25.63 -27.69
CA SER A 934 -44.87 24.57 -26.67
C SER A 934 -45.42 23.22 -27.15
N ALA A 935 -44.97 22.14 -26.52
CA ALA A 935 -45.53 20.80 -26.64
C ALA A 935 -45.53 20.10 -25.27
N SER A 936 -46.42 19.12 -25.09
CA SER A 936 -46.61 18.48 -23.78
C SER A 936 -46.79 16.96 -23.88
N VAL A 937 -46.46 16.27 -22.78
CA VAL A 937 -46.63 14.82 -22.59
C VAL A 937 -47.39 14.57 -21.29
N ARG A 938 -48.40 13.70 -21.34
CA ARG A 938 -49.11 13.23 -20.14
C ARG A 938 -48.36 12.05 -19.52
N VAL A 939 -47.82 12.26 -18.32
CA VAL A 939 -47.11 11.25 -17.53
C VAL A 939 -48.08 10.56 -16.57
N THR A 940 -48.15 9.23 -16.62
CA THR A 940 -48.90 8.38 -15.70
C THR A 940 -47.93 7.61 -14.82
N VAL A 941 -48.03 7.76 -13.51
CA VAL A 941 -47.19 7.04 -12.54
C VAL A 941 -47.96 5.85 -11.97
N THR A 942 -47.43 4.63 -12.16
CA THR A 942 -47.91 3.36 -11.63
C THR A 942 -47.01 2.88 -10.47
N ASP A 943 -47.48 2.02 -9.58
CA ASP A 943 -46.66 1.47 -8.48
C ASP A 943 -46.42 -0.04 -8.70
N PRO A 944 -45.17 -0.56 -8.75
CA PRO A 944 -44.89 -1.92 -9.25
C PRO A 944 -44.32 -2.88 -8.19
N SER A 945 -44.38 -2.55 -6.89
CA SER A 945 -43.78 -3.41 -5.88
C SER A 945 -44.76 -4.44 -5.31
N SER A 946 -44.79 -5.61 -5.96
CA SER A 946 -45.04 -6.86 -5.25
C SER A 946 -44.25 -8.04 -5.83
N SER A 947 -42.95 -8.12 -5.51
CA SER A 947 -42.26 -9.41 -5.45
C SER A 947 -42.29 -9.89 -4.00
N GLN A 948 -42.83 -11.09 -3.79
CA GLN A 948 -43.18 -11.59 -2.46
C GLN A 948 -41.90 -12.07 -1.73
N ARG A 949 -41.29 -11.22 -0.90
CA ARG A 949 -40.07 -11.54 -0.12
C ARG A 949 -40.29 -12.59 0.98
N PHE A 950 -41.51 -12.67 1.51
CA PHE A 950 -41.90 -13.68 2.52
C PHE A 950 -43.14 -14.42 2.04
N SER A 951 -43.10 -15.74 2.20
CA SER A 951 -44.16 -16.65 1.72
C SER A 951 -45.54 -16.36 2.35
N ASP A 952 -45.57 -15.82 3.55
CA ASP A 952 -46.77 -15.51 4.33
C ASP A 952 -47.17 -14.02 4.32
N VAL A 953 -46.61 -13.23 3.39
CA VAL A 953 -46.96 -11.82 3.19
C VAL A 953 -47.56 -11.64 1.80
N PRO A 954 -48.90 -11.76 1.65
CA PRO A 954 -49.57 -11.52 0.38
C PRO A 954 -49.31 -10.09 -0.10
N SER A 955 -49.10 -9.91 -1.41
CA SER A 955 -48.90 -8.60 -2.04
C SER A 955 -50.04 -7.60 -1.77
N SER A 956 -51.26 -8.11 -1.58
CA SER A 956 -52.47 -7.34 -1.28
C SER A 956 -52.64 -7.00 0.21
N ALA A 957 -51.79 -7.51 1.10
CA ALA A 957 -51.91 -7.26 2.52
C ALA A 957 -51.61 -5.79 2.84
N TRP A 958 -52.39 -5.17 3.74
CA TRP A 958 -52.23 -3.77 4.12
C TRP A 958 -50.84 -3.43 4.70
N TYR A 959 -50.12 -4.44 5.20
CA TYR A 959 -48.77 -4.34 5.75
C TYR A 959 -47.67 -4.76 4.77
N ALA A 960 -47.99 -5.22 3.55
CA ALA A 960 -47.01 -5.78 2.62
C ALA A 960 -45.86 -4.81 2.31
N SER A 961 -46.19 -3.55 2.03
CA SER A 961 -45.20 -2.49 1.75
C SER A 961 -44.37 -2.10 2.98
N SER A 962 -44.91 -2.25 4.20
CA SER A 962 -44.18 -2.01 5.44
C SER A 962 -43.20 -3.13 5.76
N VAL A 963 -43.59 -4.38 5.50
CA VAL A 963 -42.69 -5.54 5.64
C VAL A 963 -41.57 -5.47 4.61
N ASP A 964 -41.89 -5.15 3.36
CA ASP A 964 -40.93 -5.05 2.27
C ASP A 964 -39.88 -3.96 2.52
N TRP A 965 -40.36 -2.79 2.98
CA TRP A 965 -39.49 -1.71 3.42
C TRP A 965 -38.58 -2.14 4.57
N ALA A 966 -39.13 -2.78 5.61
CA ALA A 966 -38.35 -3.17 6.78
C ALA A 966 -37.27 -4.21 6.42
N ALA A 967 -37.58 -5.15 5.53
CA ALA A 967 -36.63 -6.15 5.06
C ALA A 967 -35.53 -5.56 4.16
N SER A 968 -35.92 -4.72 3.20
CA SER A 968 -34.97 -4.07 2.27
C SER A 968 -33.99 -3.12 2.98
N ASN A 969 -34.39 -2.59 4.14
CA ASN A 969 -33.59 -1.68 4.95
C ASN A 969 -32.86 -2.37 6.11
N GLY A 970 -32.85 -3.71 6.16
CA GLY A 970 -32.17 -4.47 7.23
C GLY A 970 -32.79 -4.32 8.62
N VAL A 971 -34.00 -3.76 8.72
CA VAL A 971 -34.71 -3.56 10.00
C VAL A 971 -35.25 -4.90 10.53
N VAL A 972 -35.70 -5.78 9.63
CA VAL A 972 -36.22 -7.13 9.96
C VAL A 972 -35.74 -8.18 8.96
N SER A 973 -35.43 -9.39 9.44
CA SER A 973 -34.95 -10.51 8.60
C SER A 973 -35.95 -11.68 8.44
N GLY A 974 -37.13 -11.59 9.07
CA GLY A 974 -38.08 -12.71 9.17
C GLY A 974 -37.64 -13.75 10.21
N TYR A 975 -38.18 -14.96 10.16
CA TYR A 975 -37.78 -16.07 11.06
C TYR A 975 -36.64 -16.93 10.53
N GLY A 976 -36.15 -16.66 9.31
CA GLY A 976 -35.12 -17.47 8.64
C GLY A 976 -35.66 -18.70 7.89
N ASP A 977 -36.96 -18.98 8.00
CA ASP A 977 -37.67 -20.08 7.30
C ASP A 977 -38.48 -19.58 6.07
N GLY A 978 -38.21 -18.35 5.62
CA GLY A 978 -38.96 -17.70 4.54
C GLY A 978 -40.30 -17.09 4.96
N ARG A 979 -40.63 -17.06 6.26
CA ARG A 979 -41.82 -16.39 6.81
C ARG A 979 -41.48 -15.12 7.59
N PHE A 980 -42.42 -14.17 7.60
CA PHE A 980 -42.38 -12.96 8.42
C PHE A 980 -43.16 -13.10 9.74
N GLY A 981 -44.27 -13.84 9.74
CA GLY A 981 -45.21 -13.98 10.86
C GLY A 981 -46.05 -12.74 11.14
N PRO A 982 -46.83 -12.20 10.18
CA PRO A 982 -47.48 -10.89 10.33
C PRO A 982 -48.51 -10.82 11.46
N ALA A 983 -49.16 -11.94 11.79
CA ALA A 983 -50.14 -12.04 12.86
C ALA A 983 -49.52 -12.34 14.23
N ASP A 984 -48.26 -12.78 14.29
CA ASP A 984 -47.64 -13.15 15.55
C ASP A 984 -47.40 -11.90 16.41
N SER A 985 -47.45 -12.10 17.72
CA SER A 985 -47.17 -11.06 18.70
C SER A 985 -45.68 -10.71 18.74
N VAL A 986 -45.36 -9.43 18.95
CA VAL A 986 -43.96 -8.99 19.11
C VAL A 986 -43.57 -8.95 20.58
N SER A 987 -42.48 -9.64 20.93
CA SER A 987 -41.89 -9.58 22.28
C SER A 987 -41.15 -8.26 22.52
N ARG A 988 -40.94 -7.91 23.80
CA ARG A 988 -40.21 -6.69 24.18
C ARG A 988 -38.77 -6.67 23.68
N ALA A 989 -38.09 -7.82 23.68
CA ALA A 989 -36.75 -7.95 23.10
C ALA A 989 -36.76 -7.73 21.57
N GLN A 990 -37.73 -8.30 20.86
CA GLN A 990 -37.86 -8.09 19.41
C GLN A 990 -38.15 -6.63 19.07
N MET A 991 -39.02 -5.96 19.82
CA MET A 991 -39.31 -4.55 19.59
C MET A 991 -38.09 -3.65 19.84
N ALA A 992 -37.30 -3.91 20.89
CA ALA A 992 -36.03 -3.23 21.11
C ALA A 992 -35.02 -3.49 19.98
N GLY A 993 -34.96 -4.73 19.48
CA GLY A 993 -34.15 -5.10 18.32
C GLY A 993 -34.52 -4.35 17.05
N LEU A 994 -35.82 -4.22 16.74
CA LEU A 994 -36.30 -3.47 15.59
C LEU A 994 -35.91 -1.98 15.66
N LEU A 995 -36.00 -1.36 16.85
CA LEU A 995 -35.59 0.03 17.07
C LEU A 995 -34.08 0.22 16.92
N TYR A 996 -33.28 -0.73 17.44
CA TYR A 996 -31.82 -0.73 17.27
C TYR A 996 -31.42 -0.86 15.79
N ASN A 997 -32.01 -1.80 15.05
CA ASN A 997 -31.71 -1.99 13.63
C ASN A 997 -32.09 -0.76 12.81
N LEU A 998 -33.20 -0.09 13.15
CA LEU A 998 -33.57 1.17 12.51
C LEU A 998 -32.52 2.26 12.77
N ALA A 999 -32.01 2.39 14.00
CA ALA A 999 -30.92 3.34 14.30
C ALA A 999 -29.63 3.02 13.54
N VAL A 1000 -29.25 1.75 13.42
CA VAL A 1000 -28.08 1.31 12.62
C VAL A 1000 -28.26 1.64 11.14
N LYS A 1001 -29.46 1.40 10.58
CA LYS A 1001 -29.80 1.78 9.20
C LYS A 1001 -29.70 3.28 8.97
N GLU A 1002 -30.03 4.09 9.97
CA GLU A 1002 -29.93 5.55 9.91
C GLU A 1002 -28.48 6.06 10.07
N GLY A 1003 -27.50 5.18 10.28
CA GLY A 1003 -26.11 5.56 10.50
C GLY A 1003 -25.85 6.19 11.87
N ASP A 1004 -26.73 5.94 12.86
CA ASP A 1004 -26.58 6.47 14.20
C ASP A 1004 -25.27 5.97 14.83
N ALA A 1005 -24.33 6.89 15.05
CA ALA A 1005 -23.00 6.56 15.55
C ALA A 1005 -23.04 5.87 16.92
N LYS A 1006 -24.02 6.20 17.78
CA LYS A 1006 -24.17 5.60 19.12
C LYS A 1006 -24.69 4.17 19.05
N ALA A 1007 -25.46 3.79 18.01
CA ALA A 1007 -25.92 2.43 17.76
C ALA A 1007 -24.86 1.59 17.03
N VAL A 1008 -24.20 2.16 16.01
CA VAL A 1008 -23.17 1.48 15.19
C VAL A 1008 -21.94 1.12 16.02
N SER A 1009 -21.46 2.04 16.85
CA SER A 1009 -20.28 1.84 17.70
C SER A 1009 -20.58 1.12 19.03
N TYR A 1010 -21.85 0.86 19.35
CA TYR A 1010 -22.24 0.28 20.64
C TYR A 1010 -21.66 -1.14 20.81
N LYS A 1011 -20.98 -1.38 21.92
CA LYS A 1011 -20.47 -2.71 22.31
C LYS A 1011 -21.40 -3.34 23.36
N THR A 1012 -21.53 -4.66 23.33
CA THR A 1012 -22.30 -5.38 24.38
C THR A 1012 -21.62 -5.16 25.73
N PRO A 1013 -22.34 -4.67 26.76
CA PRO A 1013 -21.74 -4.40 28.06
C PRO A 1013 -21.39 -5.71 28.80
N LYS A 1014 -20.39 -5.63 29.70
CA LYS A 1014 -19.95 -6.79 30.52
C LYS A 1014 -20.98 -7.22 31.57
N SER A 1015 -21.91 -6.34 31.93
CA SER A 1015 -23.07 -6.61 32.79
C SER A 1015 -24.30 -5.88 32.28
N SER A 1016 -25.49 -6.43 32.55
CA SER A 1016 -26.78 -5.83 32.17
C SER A 1016 -27.36 -5.01 33.32
N SER A 1017 -27.98 -3.86 33.00
CA SER A 1017 -28.76 -3.06 33.96
C SER A 1017 -30.09 -3.71 34.37
N PHE A 1018 -30.51 -4.77 33.67
CA PHE A 1018 -31.68 -5.58 33.99
C PHE A 1018 -31.30 -6.99 34.39
N SER A 1019 -31.87 -7.48 35.49
CA SER A 1019 -31.52 -8.78 36.07
C SER A 1019 -31.94 -9.97 35.19
N ASP A 1020 -32.90 -9.78 34.28
CA ASP A 1020 -33.44 -10.82 33.40
C ASP A 1020 -32.98 -10.69 31.94
N VAL A 1021 -31.87 -9.96 31.70
CA VAL A 1021 -31.22 -9.85 30.38
C VAL A 1021 -29.79 -10.38 30.49
N PRO A 1022 -29.54 -11.67 30.18
CA PRO A 1022 -28.20 -12.23 30.17
C PRO A 1022 -27.34 -11.58 29.08
N VAL A 1023 -26.08 -11.23 29.38
CA VAL A 1023 -25.17 -10.58 28.40
C VAL A 1023 -24.86 -11.43 27.17
N SER A 1024 -25.08 -12.75 27.25
CA SER A 1024 -24.95 -13.70 26.14
C SER A 1024 -26.21 -13.84 25.28
N ALA A 1025 -27.34 -13.23 25.67
CA ALA A 1025 -28.57 -13.32 24.90
C ALA A 1025 -28.45 -12.56 23.57
N TRP A 1026 -29.08 -13.06 22.50
CA TRP A 1026 -29.04 -12.45 21.17
C TRP A 1026 -29.54 -10.99 21.13
N TYR A 1027 -30.37 -10.60 22.09
CA TYR A 1027 -30.95 -9.26 22.25
C TYR A 1027 -30.21 -8.38 23.29
N ALA A 1028 -29.17 -8.90 23.95
CA ALA A 1028 -28.53 -8.22 25.08
C ALA A 1028 -27.95 -6.86 24.66
N LYS A 1029 -27.33 -6.80 23.48
CA LYS A 1029 -26.76 -5.57 22.90
C LYS A 1029 -27.84 -4.52 22.67
N GLN A 1030 -28.94 -4.91 22.01
CA GLN A 1030 -30.01 -4.03 21.57
C GLN A 1030 -30.81 -3.50 22.76
N VAL A 1031 -31.12 -4.35 23.74
CA VAL A 1031 -31.79 -3.94 24.98
C VAL A 1031 -30.91 -3.01 25.81
N SER A 1032 -29.61 -3.30 25.92
CA SER A 1032 -28.66 -2.45 26.66
C SER A 1032 -28.51 -1.07 26.03
N TRP A 1033 -28.37 -1.00 24.69
CA TRP A 1033 -28.34 0.25 23.96
C TRP A 1033 -29.63 1.05 24.17
N ALA A 1034 -30.78 0.39 24.02
CA ALA A 1034 -32.08 1.05 24.18
C ALA A 1034 -32.28 1.61 25.60
N ALA A 1035 -31.76 0.91 26.61
CA ALA A 1035 -31.83 1.37 28.00
C ALA A 1035 -30.87 2.53 28.27
N ALA A 1036 -29.62 2.43 27.79
CA ALA A 1036 -28.58 3.45 27.99
C ALA A 1036 -28.98 4.82 27.43
N TYR A 1037 -29.77 4.83 26.34
CA TYR A 1037 -30.21 6.06 25.69
C TYR A 1037 -31.69 6.42 25.91
N GLY A 1038 -32.33 5.81 26.91
CA GLY A 1038 -33.67 6.18 27.34
C GLY A 1038 -34.80 5.80 26.39
N VAL A 1039 -34.55 4.91 25.42
CA VAL A 1039 -35.57 4.34 24.53
C VAL A 1039 -36.47 3.37 25.29
N VAL A 1040 -35.92 2.64 26.27
CA VAL A 1040 -36.66 1.74 27.18
C VAL A 1040 -36.21 1.92 28.64
N SER A 1041 -37.09 1.61 29.61
CA SER A 1041 -36.82 1.76 31.05
C SER A 1041 -37.11 0.51 31.91
N GLY A 1042 -37.50 -0.61 31.30
CA GLY A 1042 -37.93 -1.82 32.03
C GLY A 1042 -39.26 -1.65 32.79
N TYR A 1043 -39.54 -2.52 33.75
CA TYR A 1043 -40.76 -2.48 34.58
C TYR A 1043 -40.64 -1.65 35.87
N GLY A 1044 -39.46 -1.07 36.15
CA GLY A 1044 -39.19 -0.31 37.37
C GLY A 1044 -38.84 -1.17 38.59
N ASN A 1045 -38.88 -2.50 38.48
CA ASN A 1045 -38.46 -3.47 39.51
C ASN A 1045 -37.10 -4.14 39.20
N GLY A 1046 -36.28 -3.50 38.35
CA GLY A 1046 -34.99 -4.05 37.91
C GLY A 1046 -35.07 -5.09 36.77
N ARG A 1047 -36.27 -5.41 36.27
CA ARG A 1047 -36.47 -6.34 35.14
C ARG A 1047 -36.89 -5.64 33.86
N PHE A 1048 -36.48 -6.20 32.71
CA PHE A 1048 -36.90 -5.79 31.38
C PHE A 1048 -38.10 -6.59 30.86
N GLY A 1049 -38.17 -7.90 31.14
CA GLY A 1049 -39.16 -8.83 30.57
C GLY A 1049 -38.95 -9.11 29.08
N PRO A 1050 -37.81 -9.65 28.64
CA PRO A 1050 -37.50 -9.79 27.21
C PRO A 1050 -38.48 -10.65 26.41
N ALA A 1051 -39.06 -11.68 27.04
CA ALA A 1051 -40.01 -12.59 26.43
C ALA A 1051 -41.47 -12.12 26.51
N ASP A 1052 -41.78 -11.10 27.30
CA ASP A 1052 -43.15 -10.62 27.46
C ASP A 1052 -43.61 -9.92 26.17
N MET A 1053 -44.88 -10.11 25.83
CA MET A 1053 -45.46 -9.52 24.63
C MET A 1053 -45.73 -8.02 24.83
N VAL A 1054 -45.38 -7.21 23.83
CA VAL A 1054 -45.53 -5.76 23.88
C VAL A 1054 -46.99 -5.39 23.64
N SER A 1055 -47.63 -4.75 24.61
CA SER A 1055 -48.93 -4.11 24.41
C SER A 1055 -48.82 -2.89 23.50
N ARG A 1056 -49.88 -2.52 22.79
CA ARG A 1056 -49.91 -1.33 21.91
C ARG A 1056 -49.61 -0.03 22.68
N GLY A 1057 -49.99 0.06 23.95
CA GLY A 1057 -49.63 1.18 24.83
C GLY A 1057 -48.13 1.23 25.13
N GLN A 1058 -47.50 0.08 25.38
CA GLN A 1058 -46.03 -0.01 25.54
C GLN A 1058 -45.29 0.28 24.24
N ALA A 1059 -45.78 -0.23 23.10
CA ALA A 1059 -45.23 0.09 21.79
C ALA A 1059 -45.28 1.60 21.52
N ALA A 1060 -46.39 2.27 21.81
CA ALA A 1060 -46.53 3.72 21.67
C ALA A 1060 -45.51 4.49 22.53
N ALA A 1061 -45.25 4.04 23.76
CA ALA A 1061 -44.24 4.64 24.63
C ALA A 1061 -42.81 4.45 24.10
N MET A 1062 -42.46 3.24 23.67
CA MET A 1062 -41.14 2.94 23.09
C MET A 1062 -40.88 3.75 21.80
N LEU A 1063 -41.88 3.84 20.91
CA LEU A 1063 -41.79 4.61 19.66
C LEU A 1063 -41.61 6.11 19.93
N ARG A 1064 -42.36 6.69 20.89
CA ARG A 1064 -42.20 8.09 21.27
C ARG A 1064 -40.84 8.38 21.91
N ASN A 1065 -40.36 7.48 22.76
CA ASN A 1065 -39.04 7.63 23.38
C ASN A 1065 -37.93 7.54 22.33
N PHE A 1066 -38.04 6.63 21.37
CA PHE A 1066 -37.11 6.55 20.24
C PHE A 1066 -37.17 7.80 19.34
N ALA A 1067 -38.36 8.35 19.11
CA ALA A 1067 -38.53 9.61 18.39
C ALA A 1067 -37.80 10.77 19.11
N ARG A 1068 -37.93 10.86 20.44
CA ARG A 1068 -37.22 11.86 21.26
C ARG A 1068 -35.70 11.66 21.22
N TYR A 1069 -35.25 10.41 21.30
CA TYR A 1069 -33.84 10.06 21.13
C TYR A 1069 -33.29 10.56 19.78
N ARG A 1070 -34.08 10.44 18.70
CA ARG A 1070 -33.79 10.96 17.34
C ARG A 1070 -33.97 12.47 17.18
N GLY A 1071 -34.33 13.20 18.23
CA GLY A 1071 -34.62 14.64 18.13
C GLY A 1071 -35.91 14.99 17.38
N VAL A 1072 -36.82 14.03 17.19
CA VAL A 1072 -38.13 14.26 16.57
C VAL A 1072 -39.08 14.87 17.61
N SER A 1073 -39.41 16.15 17.44
CA SER A 1073 -40.45 16.84 18.19
C SER A 1073 -41.79 16.76 17.45
N GLY A 1074 -42.89 16.66 18.20
CA GLY A 1074 -44.24 16.60 17.63
C GLY A 1074 -45.26 17.07 18.64
N SER A 1075 -46.29 17.79 18.17
CA SER A 1075 -47.40 18.26 19.01
C SER A 1075 -48.23 17.07 19.51
N SER A 1076 -48.70 17.15 20.75
CA SER A 1076 -49.61 16.17 21.35
C SER A 1076 -51.01 16.76 21.38
N ALA A 1077 -51.68 16.80 20.23
CA ALA A 1077 -53.11 17.12 20.23
C ALA A 1077 -53.86 15.99 20.93
N SER A 1078 -54.88 16.32 21.72
CA SER A 1078 -55.68 15.33 22.45
C SER A 1078 -56.45 14.42 21.49
N ALA A 1079 -55.90 13.24 21.21
CA ALA A 1079 -56.66 12.15 20.61
C ALA A 1079 -57.52 11.49 21.71
N SER A 1080 -58.86 11.61 21.62
CA SER A 1080 -59.78 10.99 22.57
C SER A 1080 -60.16 9.57 22.11
N PHE A 1081 -59.76 8.57 22.90
CA PHE A 1081 -60.24 7.19 22.76
C PHE A 1081 -60.95 6.78 24.05
N SER A 1082 -62.03 6.02 23.92
CA SER A 1082 -62.85 5.58 25.05
C SER A 1082 -62.10 4.69 26.05
N ASP A 1083 -61.00 4.05 25.62
CA ASP A 1083 -60.17 3.13 26.39
C ASP A 1083 -58.78 3.70 26.75
N VAL A 1084 -58.58 5.01 26.60
CA VAL A 1084 -57.35 5.71 26.99
C VAL A 1084 -57.69 6.78 28.03
N PRO A 1085 -57.72 6.44 29.33
CA PRO A 1085 -57.95 7.41 30.40
C PRO A 1085 -56.87 8.49 30.42
N SER A 1086 -57.25 9.76 30.67
CA SER A 1086 -56.33 10.90 30.66
C SER A 1086 -55.16 10.80 31.66
N GLY A 1087 -55.34 10.04 32.75
CA GLY A 1087 -54.31 9.76 33.75
C GLY A 1087 -53.46 8.51 33.51
N ALA A 1088 -53.70 7.74 32.44
CA ALA A 1088 -52.92 6.54 32.17
C ALA A 1088 -51.46 6.89 31.78
N TRP A 1089 -50.48 6.12 32.27
CA TRP A 1089 -49.06 6.38 32.03
C TRP A 1089 -48.68 6.42 30.53
N TYR A 1090 -49.42 5.69 29.69
CA TYR A 1090 -49.24 5.67 28.24
C TYR A 1090 -50.06 6.72 27.49
N ALA A 1091 -50.97 7.46 28.15
CA ALA A 1091 -51.92 8.35 27.48
C ALA A 1091 -51.22 9.39 26.60
N SER A 1092 -50.19 10.06 27.14
CA SER A 1092 -49.40 11.05 26.38
C SER A 1092 -48.65 10.44 25.19
N SER A 1093 -48.22 9.18 25.30
CA SER A 1093 -47.54 8.46 24.22
C SER A 1093 -48.52 8.05 23.13
N VAL A 1094 -49.72 7.60 23.50
CA VAL A 1094 -50.81 7.28 22.57
C VAL A 1094 -51.25 8.53 21.80
N SER A 1095 -51.48 9.66 22.49
CA SER A 1095 -51.83 10.92 21.81
C SER A 1095 -50.73 11.32 20.83
N TRP A 1096 -49.45 11.21 21.21
CA TRP A 1096 -48.34 11.56 20.34
C TRP A 1096 -48.26 10.70 19.08
N VAL A 1097 -48.31 9.36 19.20
CA VAL A 1097 -48.21 8.48 18.01
C VAL A 1097 -49.40 8.65 17.07
N VAL A 1098 -50.57 9.03 17.59
CA VAL A 1098 -51.76 9.29 16.78
C VAL A 1098 -51.68 10.65 16.09
N SER A 1099 -51.32 11.73 16.82
CA SER A 1099 -51.17 13.07 16.23
C SER A 1099 -50.10 13.14 15.15
N ASN A 1100 -49.05 12.33 15.27
CA ASN A 1100 -47.94 12.29 14.31
C ASN A 1100 -48.10 11.18 13.25
N GLY A 1101 -49.28 10.55 13.17
CA GLY A 1101 -49.59 9.57 12.13
C GLY A 1101 -48.80 8.25 12.21
N VAL A 1102 -48.09 8.01 13.33
CA VAL A 1102 -47.30 6.78 13.57
C VAL A 1102 -48.23 5.59 13.83
N ALA A 1103 -49.30 5.78 14.59
CA ALA A 1103 -50.30 4.76 14.89
C ALA A 1103 -51.72 5.31 14.77
N SER A 1104 -52.70 4.41 14.68
CA SER A 1104 -54.14 4.74 14.68
C SER A 1104 -54.90 3.78 15.59
N GLY A 1105 -56.08 4.20 16.06
CA GLY A 1105 -57.03 3.31 16.72
C GLY A 1105 -57.70 2.34 15.73
N TYR A 1106 -58.57 1.47 16.23
CA TYR A 1106 -59.24 0.43 15.43
C TYR A 1106 -60.42 0.94 14.59
N GLY A 1107 -60.70 2.25 14.60
CA GLY A 1107 -61.83 2.85 13.88
C GLY A 1107 -63.18 2.77 14.60
N ASN A 1108 -63.26 2.05 15.73
CA ASN A 1108 -64.46 1.92 16.58
C ASN A 1108 -64.43 2.82 17.84
N GLY A 1109 -63.59 3.86 17.85
CA GLY A 1109 -63.40 4.75 19.01
C GLY A 1109 -62.49 4.19 20.11
N LYS A 1110 -61.80 3.07 19.88
CA LYS A 1110 -60.80 2.47 20.79
C LYS A 1110 -59.38 2.46 20.19
N PHE A 1111 -58.37 2.60 21.04
CA PHE A 1111 -56.96 2.45 20.67
C PHE A 1111 -56.41 1.02 20.93
N GLY A 1112 -56.95 0.33 21.93
CA GLY A 1112 -56.51 -0.97 22.41
C GLY A 1112 -55.17 -0.93 23.15
N PRO A 1113 -54.94 -0.06 24.15
CA PRO A 1113 -53.62 0.10 24.75
C PRO A 1113 -53.13 -1.15 25.50
N SER A 1114 -54.04 -2.03 25.93
CA SER A 1114 -53.72 -3.30 26.60
C SER A 1114 -53.59 -4.47 25.62
N ASP A 1115 -54.01 -4.30 24.37
CA ASP A 1115 -53.93 -5.37 23.36
C ASP A 1115 -52.49 -5.54 22.91
N VAL A 1116 -52.09 -6.78 22.61
CA VAL A 1116 -50.74 -7.11 22.16
C VAL A 1116 -50.54 -6.63 20.72
N ALA A 1117 -49.40 -5.98 20.46
CA ALA A 1117 -49.03 -5.55 19.11
C ALA A 1117 -48.56 -6.73 18.28
N SER A 1118 -49.09 -6.87 17.05
CA SER A 1118 -48.57 -7.85 16.10
C SER A 1118 -47.30 -7.36 15.41
N ARG A 1119 -46.52 -8.28 14.83
CA ARG A 1119 -45.31 -7.96 14.05
C ARG A 1119 -45.63 -7.05 12.86
N ALA A 1120 -46.76 -7.28 12.17
CA ALA A 1120 -47.21 -6.40 11.09
C ALA A 1120 -47.50 -4.97 11.58
N GLN A 1121 -48.13 -4.83 12.75
CA GLN A 1121 -48.38 -3.51 13.35
C GLN A 1121 -47.08 -2.83 13.76
N ALA A 1122 -46.11 -3.57 14.32
CA ALA A 1122 -44.81 -3.03 14.73
C ALA A 1122 -44.04 -2.43 13.54
N VAL A 1123 -43.88 -3.17 12.43
CA VAL A 1123 -43.14 -2.67 11.26
C VAL A 1123 -43.89 -1.54 10.54
N ALA A 1124 -45.23 -1.58 10.51
CA ALA A 1124 -46.02 -0.48 9.96
C ALA A 1124 -45.87 0.82 10.77
N MET A 1125 -45.83 0.72 12.11
CA MET A 1125 -45.55 1.87 12.97
C MET A 1125 -44.12 2.39 12.79
N LEU A 1126 -43.12 1.51 12.66
CA LEU A 1126 -41.73 1.90 12.43
C LEU A 1126 -41.53 2.59 11.07
N GLN A 1127 -42.14 2.09 9.99
CA GLN A 1127 -42.07 2.73 8.68
C GLN A 1127 -42.67 4.14 8.70
N LYS A 1128 -43.75 4.33 9.46
CA LYS A 1128 -44.37 5.66 9.64
C LYS A 1128 -43.49 6.57 10.49
N LEU A 1129 -42.81 6.03 11.50
CA LEU A 1129 -41.85 6.77 12.33
C LEU A 1129 -40.57 7.16 11.57
N ASP A 1130 -40.07 6.32 10.66
CA ASP A 1130 -38.89 6.60 9.80
C ASP A 1130 -39.14 7.82 8.90
N LYS A 1131 -40.39 8.02 8.45
CA LYS A 1131 -40.81 9.20 7.67
C LYS A 1131 -40.90 10.49 8.47
N LEU A 1132 -40.89 10.41 9.81
CA LEU A 1132 -40.79 11.59 10.65
C LEU A 1132 -39.33 12.01 10.71
N THR A 1133 -39.02 13.11 10.05
CA THR A 1133 -37.72 13.77 10.16
C THR A 1133 -37.64 14.46 11.52
N ALA A 1134 -36.44 14.51 12.10
CA ALA A 1134 -36.18 15.45 13.17
C ALA A 1134 -36.62 16.83 12.67
N SER A 1135 -37.52 17.49 13.39
CA SER A 1135 -37.63 18.94 13.20
C SER A 1135 -36.21 19.45 13.43
N PRO A 1136 -35.66 20.32 12.57
CA PRO A 1136 -34.32 20.82 12.82
C PRO A 1136 -34.31 21.40 14.23
N ALA A 1137 -33.69 20.68 15.17
CA ALA A 1137 -32.83 21.36 16.10
C ALA A 1137 -31.91 22.11 15.16
N SER A 1138 -32.06 23.43 15.14
CA SER A 1138 -31.07 24.29 14.55
C SER A 1138 -29.72 23.72 14.99
N SER A 1139 -28.98 23.12 14.05
CA SER A 1139 -27.54 22.99 14.19
C SER A 1139 -27.02 24.39 14.01
N SER A 1140 -27.33 25.23 14.98
CA SER A 1140 -26.85 26.56 15.00
C SER A 1140 -25.68 26.53 15.94
N SER A 1141 -24.53 26.19 15.34
CA SER A 1141 -23.27 26.69 15.84
C SER A 1141 -23.46 28.18 16.17
N LEU A 1142 -22.94 28.60 17.33
CA LEU A 1142 -22.84 30.01 17.69
C LEU A 1142 -22.47 30.84 16.45
N SER A 1143 -23.21 31.93 16.21
CA SER A 1143 -23.04 32.77 15.02
C SER A 1143 -23.23 34.24 15.36
N ILE A 1144 -22.56 35.13 14.63
CA ILE A 1144 -22.67 36.59 14.81
C ILE A 1144 -23.69 37.14 13.81
N SER A 1145 -24.65 37.94 14.30
CA SER A 1145 -25.60 38.67 13.44
C SER A 1145 -25.65 40.15 13.80
N GLY A 1146 -25.99 40.98 12.84
CA GLY A 1146 -26.30 42.40 13.05
C GLY A 1146 -26.54 43.08 11.71
N ASP A 1147 -26.99 44.34 11.76
CA ASP A 1147 -27.30 45.11 10.55
C ASP A 1147 -26.04 45.26 9.67
N GLY A 1148 -26.17 44.86 8.40
CA GLY A 1148 -25.07 44.91 7.43
C GLY A 1148 -24.14 43.68 7.40
N VAL A 1149 -24.41 42.65 8.21
CA VAL A 1149 -23.67 41.38 8.16
C VAL A 1149 -24.21 40.46 7.05
N SER A 1150 -23.35 40.09 6.09
CA SER A 1150 -23.66 39.09 5.06
C SER A 1150 -22.43 38.23 4.79
N ASP A 1151 -22.61 36.92 4.64
CA ASP A 1151 -21.54 35.93 4.36
C ASP A 1151 -20.32 36.05 5.30
N GLY A 1152 -20.57 36.31 6.59
CA GLY A 1152 -19.52 36.43 7.61
C GLY A 1152 -18.68 37.71 7.52
N LYS A 1153 -19.16 38.73 6.81
CA LYS A 1153 -18.46 40.01 6.61
C LYS A 1153 -19.34 41.23 6.93
N LEU A 1154 -18.71 42.31 7.38
CA LEU A 1154 -19.32 43.62 7.64
C LEU A 1154 -18.40 44.75 7.16
N SER A 1155 -18.96 45.81 6.58
CA SER A 1155 -18.22 47.01 6.20
C SER A 1155 -18.71 48.25 6.95
N LEU A 1156 -17.80 49.01 7.53
CA LEU A 1156 -18.08 50.23 8.30
C LEU A 1156 -17.20 51.39 7.81
N ALA A 1157 -17.65 52.63 7.98
CA ALA A 1157 -16.76 53.79 7.83
C ALA A 1157 -16.02 54.07 9.15
N ARG A 1158 -14.88 54.75 9.11
CA ARG A 1158 -14.19 55.21 10.33
C ARG A 1158 -15.11 56.05 11.22
N GLY A 1159 -15.24 55.68 12.50
CA GLY A 1159 -16.17 56.25 13.47
C GLY A 1159 -17.58 55.65 13.45
N GLY A 1160 -17.89 54.78 12.48
CA GLY A 1160 -19.18 54.08 12.38
C GLY A 1160 -19.33 52.97 13.41
N THR A 1161 -20.55 52.81 13.93
CA THR A 1161 -20.86 51.82 14.97
C THR A 1161 -21.98 50.88 14.56
N VAL A 1162 -21.85 49.59 14.85
CA VAL A 1162 -22.92 48.59 14.66
C VAL A 1162 -23.02 47.69 15.88
N GLN A 1163 -24.24 47.49 16.37
CA GLN A 1163 -24.52 46.57 17.47
C GLN A 1163 -24.70 45.17 16.93
N LEU A 1164 -23.80 44.26 17.31
CA LEU A 1164 -23.88 42.85 16.95
C LEU A 1164 -24.50 42.04 18.09
N SER A 1165 -25.10 40.91 17.72
CA SER A 1165 -25.74 39.96 18.63
C SER A 1165 -25.21 38.55 18.37
N ALA A 1166 -24.98 37.81 19.45
CA ALA A 1166 -24.65 36.39 19.40
C ALA A 1166 -25.96 35.61 19.24
N VAL A 1167 -26.08 34.88 18.14
CA VAL A 1167 -27.25 34.06 17.87
C VAL A 1167 -26.89 32.61 18.15
N ASN A 1168 -27.84 31.88 18.71
CA ASN A 1168 -27.69 30.45 19.02
C ASN A 1168 -26.72 30.14 20.17
N VAL A 1169 -26.73 31.01 21.19
CA VAL A 1169 -26.00 30.80 22.44
C VAL A 1169 -26.53 29.54 23.16
N PRO A 1170 -25.68 28.57 23.54
CA PRO A 1170 -26.12 27.35 24.25
C PRO A 1170 -26.85 27.65 25.56
N SER A 1171 -27.97 26.97 25.83
CA SER A 1171 -28.76 27.21 27.04
C SER A 1171 -27.96 26.88 28.31
N GLY A 1172 -27.81 27.84 29.22
CA GLY A 1172 -27.04 27.69 30.46
C GLY A 1172 -25.61 28.23 30.41
N ALA A 1173 -25.18 28.86 29.30
CA ALA A 1173 -23.88 29.52 29.23
C ALA A 1173 -23.81 30.72 30.21
N PRO A 1174 -22.80 30.79 31.12
CA PRO A 1174 -22.78 31.78 32.20
C PRO A 1174 -22.44 33.22 31.74
N THR A 1175 -21.80 33.40 30.58
CA THR A 1175 -21.40 34.71 30.03
C THR A 1175 -21.09 34.61 28.52
N VAL A 1176 -21.35 35.70 27.76
CA VAL A 1176 -20.96 35.86 26.35
C VAL A 1176 -19.81 36.87 26.29
N THR A 1177 -18.71 36.53 25.63
CA THR A 1177 -17.50 37.36 25.58
C THR A 1177 -17.19 37.78 24.14
N TRP A 1178 -16.85 39.06 23.95
CA TRP A 1178 -16.52 39.67 22.65
C TRP A 1178 -15.13 40.31 22.69
N TRP A 1179 -14.35 40.15 21.63
CA TRP A 1179 -13.08 40.86 21.42
C TRP A 1179 -12.76 41.01 19.92
N SER A 1180 -11.82 41.90 19.60
CA SER A 1180 -11.27 42.09 18.24
C SER A 1180 -9.79 41.76 18.26
N ASP A 1181 -9.27 41.21 17.17
CA ASP A 1181 -7.84 40.89 17.00
C ASP A 1181 -7.00 42.05 16.42
N ASP A 1182 -7.65 43.10 15.93
CA ASP A 1182 -7.00 44.23 15.25
C ASP A 1182 -7.50 45.59 15.78
N ASP A 1183 -6.59 46.56 15.88
CA ASP A 1183 -6.86 47.90 16.41
C ASP A 1183 -7.58 48.83 15.40
N ALA A 1184 -7.82 48.37 14.16
CA ALA A 1184 -8.76 48.98 13.23
C ALA A 1184 -10.21 48.88 13.72
N VAL A 1185 -10.54 47.90 14.57
CA VAL A 1185 -11.90 47.62 15.02
C VAL A 1185 -11.92 47.45 16.54
N ALA A 1186 -12.66 48.30 17.25
CA ALA A 1186 -12.89 48.13 18.69
C ALA A 1186 -14.25 47.46 18.94
N VAL A 1187 -14.33 46.58 19.94
CA VAL A 1187 -15.58 45.94 20.35
C VAL A 1187 -15.77 46.00 21.87
N THR A 1188 -16.97 46.32 22.32
CA THR A 1188 -17.30 46.33 23.75
C THR A 1188 -17.68 44.92 24.23
N GLY A 1189 -17.67 44.68 25.55
CA GLY A 1189 -18.11 43.41 26.14
C GLY A 1189 -19.58 43.04 25.88
N THR A 1190 -20.36 43.93 25.27
CA THR A 1190 -21.76 43.71 24.88
C THR A 1190 -21.95 43.56 23.37
N GLY A 1191 -20.87 43.50 22.57
CA GLY A 1191 -20.93 43.31 21.11
C GLY A 1191 -21.14 44.58 20.29
N LEU A 1192 -20.93 45.78 20.84
CA LEU A 1192 -20.93 47.01 20.06
C LEU A 1192 -19.60 47.15 19.32
N VAL A 1193 -19.61 47.15 17.99
CA VAL A 1193 -18.43 47.26 17.13
C VAL A 1193 -18.25 48.68 16.62
N ILE A 1194 -17.03 49.21 16.68
CA ILE A 1194 -16.66 50.59 16.33
C ILE A 1194 -15.48 50.55 15.36
N GLY A 1195 -15.61 51.18 14.18
CA GLY A 1195 -14.49 51.35 13.26
C GLY A 1195 -13.53 52.45 13.73
N VAL A 1196 -12.28 52.12 14.05
CA VAL A 1196 -11.32 53.05 14.69
C VAL A 1196 -10.37 53.69 13.67
N LYS A 1197 -9.81 52.90 12.74
CA LYS A 1197 -8.95 53.36 11.64
C LYS A 1197 -9.17 52.45 10.41
N ALA A 1198 -8.80 52.93 9.23
CA ALA A 1198 -8.93 52.16 8.00
C ALA A 1198 -8.10 50.87 8.08
N GLY A 1199 -8.69 49.73 7.71
CA GLY A 1199 -8.11 48.41 7.90
C GLY A 1199 -9.17 47.31 7.98
N SER A 1200 -8.78 46.06 8.21
CA SER A 1200 -9.71 44.94 8.40
C SER A 1200 -9.33 44.17 9.65
N GLY A 1201 -10.29 43.98 10.56
CA GLY A 1201 -10.13 43.20 11.79
C GLY A 1201 -11.19 42.11 11.90
N VAL A 1202 -10.96 41.11 12.74
CA VAL A 1202 -11.91 40.02 13.02
C VAL A 1202 -12.50 40.20 14.41
N VAL A 1203 -13.83 40.27 14.46
CA VAL A 1203 -14.59 40.30 15.71
C VAL A 1203 -14.96 38.88 16.09
N HIS A 1204 -14.61 38.49 17.32
CA HIS A 1204 -14.85 37.17 17.88
C HIS A 1204 -15.97 37.22 18.92
N VAL A 1205 -16.74 36.13 19.01
CA VAL A 1205 -17.65 35.87 20.13
C VAL A 1205 -17.51 34.45 20.65
N GLN A 1206 -17.54 34.28 21.97
CA GLN A 1206 -17.51 32.96 22.61
C GLN A 1206 -18.62 32.81 23.66
N ALA A 1207 -19.28 31.66 23.65
CA ALA A 1207 -20.29 31.30 24.66
C ALA A 1207 -20.46 29.78 24.77
N GLY A 1208 -20.49 29.25 26.00
CA GLY A 1208 -20.77 27.82 26.25
C GLY A 1208 -19.79 26.84 25.59
N GLY A 1209 -18.52 27.23 25.43
CA GLY A 1209 -17.48 26.42 24.76
C GLY A 1209 -17.49 26.47 23.23
N GLN A 1210 -18.40 27.24 22.62
CA GLN A 1210 -18.44 27.50 21.17
C GLN A 1210 -17.91 28.89 20.84
N SER A 1211 -17.34 29.07 19.63
CA SER A 1211 -16.80 30.33 19.13
C SER A 1211 -17.29 30.64 17.71
N ALA A 1212 -17.49 31.93 17.41
CA ALA A 1212 -17.80 32.42 16.06
C ALA A 1212 -17.01 33.69 15.73
N VAL A 1213 -16.82 33.95 14.44
CA VAL A 1213 -16.01 35.08 13.94
C VAL A 1213 -16.71 35.85 12.83
N LEU A 1214 -16.41 37.14 12.72
CA LEU A 1214 -16.91 38.04 11.69
C LEU A 1214 -15.78 38.96 11.22
N THR A 1215 -15.49 38.99 9.92
CA THR A 1215 -14.51 39.95 9.38
C THR A 1215 -15.16 41.31 9.18
N VAL A 1216 -14.57 42.36 9.76
CA VAL A 1216 -15.04 43.73 9.68
C VAL A 1216 -13.99 44.58 8.95
N THR A 1217 -14.40 45.19 7.83
CA THR A 1217 -13.55 46.10 7.06
C THR A 1217 -13.98 47.55 7.30
N VAL A 1218 -13.06 48.37 7.81
CA VAL A 1218 -13.25 49.80 8.02
C VAL A 1218 -12.71 50.54 6.80
N LYS A 1219 -13.61 51.19 6.07
CA LYS A 1219 -13.34 52.01 4.89
C LYS A 1219 -12.89 53.41 5.26
#